data_AF-A0A9N9FCB3-F1
#
_entry.id   AF-A0A9N9FCB3-F1
#
_cell.length_a   1.000
_cell.length_b   1.000
_cell.length_c   1.000
_cell.angle_alpha   90.00
_cell.angle_beta   90.00
_cell.angle_gamma   90.00
#
_symmetry.space_group_name_H-M   'P 1'
#
loop_
_entity.id
_entity.type
_entity.pdbx_description
1 polymer ?
#
loop_
_entity_poly.entity_id
_entity_poly.type
_entity_poly.pdbx_seq_one_letter_code
_entity_poly.pdbx_strand_id
1 'polypeptide(L)'
;HRPTELKIKVSKVPFQATIDELREHFSAHGRVFEVRIDTRDLESTPTGVVFVTYKIGSLDAQSYVPWKAFEIRNIDTLPAESLEIGVFSQPNTFVPEWKTNDQVSFSLDYKRRTILVEFGFQKRHYKVENPFKYVDGEFYIELDVEHDSRARVTFATKFPGKYWSLDEASKPQDKFYWSYNEMWKRRIDLLDRIPHENLRTRALEPTFTDGVEHFGKWTVYRVTFLLDGRLSRFKDVMNHAGEYNLAEKPIDFGKKPLNIGQIGTKYVERRALDFDVLYMVECCVTHNYLHDYNLDQEFFKILKSLPKELAVEIMKTFVSHKTRNYNPLSDLMKMVNHVIPDNVTPPEYCVLMRKVVITPTAMYILLPTMETSNRIIRLFKSHKDRFLRVQFTDEGSSPISSTIGQSNDAIYNRIFRTLQYGIKIGDRHYEFLAFSSSQLREHSCWFFASSDTLTADHIRERMGDFSDIKVVAKYAARMGQCFSSTRAIAHLPVNDIKLIPDVCRNGFTFSDGVGKISPNLSRQIAEKMKLRSTPSAVQFRLGGYKGVLCVSRYLRENQIQVRPSQLKFDSPHCELEIIKGSTFIPAYLNRQAITLLSALGVPDEIFTQMKDEQVRELEKMLLNDHTAMKVLLHNIDEHGISRIMADLVKAGFLHQRDPYLSNLMALFRIMMLKNLKDKAKISVHKGAFLLGVLDETESLKEDQIYICRSDVNNPKHKEVIEGPCIVYRNPCFHPGDIRMVTAVNCPKLDYLVDVLVFSSLGYRDIPNQCSGGDLDGDDYTIIWDERLFPKIKNYTPMEYHAPVPVQVDQVKVEHIRKFFVNYILNDNLGQIANAHLAKADLYENGAFHGSCLRLAQLHSEAVDFPKTGRPAEFPSELRAKMVPDFMDNGHKPTYISKKILGKLYRSIQVNDFNPSTDIVFDQRLYVEGYEKFLDDARAQKRRYDSYVRGLMNQYGIASEYEVVTGFIVNPITKIEKKKPREISKSIMDAMTGIRHQFRDIFNRQFIPEGSNQVSFEEKNSMEAKAYAWYYVTYYAGELGDKPAEYMLSFPWCMHELLCGIAIKNSSRLKSIEELNTPRMHSTAQPPKNPVPKKIIEHDVRLNDDDGGMEKLRQSIRLG
;
A
#
# COMPACT_ATOMS: atom_id res chain seq x y z
N HIS A 1 -44.46 -0.73 32.99
CA HIS A 1 -45.68 -1.33 32.38
C HIS A 1 -45.26 -2.51 31.52
N ARG A 2 -45.78 -3.72 31.77
CA ARG A 2 -45.59 -4.85 30.85
C ARG A 2 -46.45 -4.56 29.61
N PRO A 3 -45.90 -4.40 28.40
CA PRO A 3 -46.74 -4.21 27.23
C PRO A 3 -47.57 -5.48 27.02
N THR A 4 -48.87 -5.32 26.81
CA THR A 4 -49.82 -6.40 26.51
C THR A 4 -49.78 -6.84 25.04
N GLU A 5 -49.09 -6.08 24.19
CA GLU A 5 -49.07 -6.22 22.75
C GLU A 5 -47.66 -5.97 22.17
N LEU A 6 -47.29 -6.74 21.15
CA LEU A 6 -46.05 -6.58 20.37
C LEU A 6 -46.41 -6.20 18.93
N LYS A 7 -46.01 -5.00 18.49
CA LYS A 7 -46.27 -4.52 17.13
C LYS A 7 -45.02 -4.64 16.26
N ILE A 8 -45.13 -5.37 15.15
CA ILE A 8 -44.03 -5.66 14.22
C ILE A 8 -44.35 -4.99 12.87
N LYS A 9 -43.38 -4.26 12.31
CA LYS A 9 -43.46 -3.67 10.96
C LYS A 9 -42.85 -4.64 9.95
N VAL A 10 -43.62 -5.01 8.93
CA VAL A 10 -43.20 -5.88 7.82
C VAL A 10 -43.25 -5.08 6.52
N SER A 11 -42.12 -4.98 5.84
CA SER A 11 -41.98 -4.31 4.54
C SER A 11 -41.88 -5.35 3.42
N LYS A 12 -42.10 -4.92 2.18
CA LYS A 12 -42.03 -5.76 0.96
C LYS A 12 -43.16 -6.79 0.80
N VAL A 13 -44.33 -6.52 1.38
CA VAL A 13 -45.50 -7.40 1.23
C VAL A 13 -46.07 -7.28 -0.19
N PRO A 14 -46.43 -8.37 -0.89
CA PRO A 14 -47.04 -8.27 -2.21
C PRO A 14 -48.28 -7.37 -2.18
N PHE A 15 -48.40 -6.44 -3.14
CA PHE A 15 -49.49 -5.45 -3.16
C PHE A 15 -50.91 -6.05 -3.18
N GLN A 16 -51.03 -7.29 -3.66
CA GLN A 16 -52.30 -8.00 -3.81
C GLN A 16 -52.73 -8.76 -2.54
N ALA A 17 -51.86 -8.85 -1.54
CA ALA A 17 -52.14 -9.60 -0.32
C ALA A 17 -53.25 -8.94 0.50
N THR A 18 -54.29 -9.71 0.82
CA THR A 18 -55.41 -9.27 1.63
C THR A 18 -55.07 -9.33 3.13
N ILE A 19 -55.80 -8.57 3.96
CA ILE A 19 -55.62 -8.58 5.41
C ILE A 19 -55.80 -9.99 5.99
N ASP A 20 -56.72 -10.79 5.43
CA ASP A 20 -57.01 -12.14 5.91
C ASP A 20 -55.90 -13.13 5.54
N GLU A 21 -55.36 -13.09 4.32
CA GLU A 21 -54.20 -13.90 3.93
C GLU A 21 -52.96 -13.57 4.78
N LEU A 22 -52.75 -12.28 5.08
CA LEU A 22 -51.66 -11.85 5.95
C LEU A 22 -51.88 -12.31 7.39
N ARG A 23 -53.11 -12.17 7.92
CA ARG A 23 -53.44 -12.64 9.26
C ARG A 23 -53.27 -14.15 9.37
N GLU A 24 -53.70 -14.92 8.38
CA GLU A 24 -53.52 -16.38 8.35
C GLU A 24 -52.04 -16.75 8.33
N HIS A 25 -51.25 -16.13 7.44
CA HIS A 25 -49.81 -16.36 7.34
C HIS A 25 -49.08 -16.07 8.67
N PHE A 26 -49.39 -14.94 9.30
CA PHE A 26 -48.74 -14.53 10.55
C PHE A 26 -49.29 -15.25 11.78
N SER A 27 -50.49 -15.86 11.71
CA SER A 27 -51.04 -16.66 12.81
C SER A 27 -50.21 -17.92 13.11
N ALA A 28 -49.37 -18.36 12.15
CA ALA A 28 -48.39 -19.44 12.35
C ALA A 28 -47.29 -19.11 13.38
N HIS A 29 -47.12 -17.83 13.75
CA HIS A 29 -46.08 -17.37 14.68
C HIS A 29 -46.64 -16.92 16.03
N GLY A 30 -47.96 -16.97 16.20
CA GLY A 30 -48.66 -16.64 17.44
C GLY A 30 -50.03 -16.00 17.18
N ARG A 31 -50.79 -15.74 18.24
CA ARG A 31 -52.13 -15.17 18.12
C ARG A 31 -52.08 -13.71 17.67
N VAL A 32 -52.26 -13.49 16.37
CA VAL A 32 -52.33 -12.17 15.74
C VAL A 32 -53.59 -11.44 16.22
N PHE A 33 -53.41 -10.28 16.83
CA PHE A 33 -54.46 -9.41 17.31
C PHE A 33 -54.96 -8.47 16.22
N GLU A 34 -54.05 -7.85 15.48
CA GLU A 34 -54.37 -6.86 14.44
C GLU A 34 -53.37 -6.95 13.29
N VAL A 35 -53.87 -6.75 12.06
CA VAL A 35 -53.05 -6.56 10.86
C VAL A 35 -53.52 -5.28 10.19
N ARG A 36 -52.62 -4.31 10.03
CA ARG A 36 -52.93 -3.01 9.42
C ARG A 36 -51.95 -2.70 8.29
N ILE A 37 -52.48 -2.45 7.11
CA ILE A 37 -51.71 -2.01 5.94
C ILE A 37 -51.65 -0.48 5.98
N ASP A 38 -50.46 0.09 6.10
CA ASP A 38 -50.31 1.55 6.36
C ASP A 38 -49.94 2.33 5.10
N THR A 39 -49.11 1.79 4.21
CA THR A 39 -48.74 2.43 2.94
C THR A 39 -48.38 1.42 1.85
N ARG A 40 -48.65 1.80 0.60
CA ARG A 40 -48.19 1.12 -0.62
C ARG A 40 -46.89 1.82 -1.06
N ASP A 41 -45.72 1.19 -0.94
CA ASP A 41 -44.46 1.78 -1.39
C ASP A 41 -44.46 1.87 -2.93
N LEU A 42 -44.17 3.07 -3.46
CA LEU A 42 -44.08 3.38 -4.90
C LEU A 42 -42.65 3.19 -5.45
N GLU A 43 -41.92 2.16 -5.00
CA GLU A 43 -40.69 1.74 -5.69
C GLU A 43 -41.03 0.79 -6.86
N SER A 44 -40.04 0.55 -7.75
CA SER A 44 -40.19 -0.10 -9.07
C SER A 44 -40.82 -1.49 -9.09
N THR A 45 -41.08 -2.09 -7.91
CA THR A 45 -42.01 -3.21 -7.72
C THR A 45 -42.96 -2.85 -6.57
N PRO A 46 -44.29 -2.82 -6.80
CA PRO A 46 -45.22 -2.33 -5.78
C PRO A 46 -45.28 -3.32 -4.62
N THR A 47 -44.75 -2.92 -3.47
CA THR A 47 -44.84 -3.71 -2.25
C THR A 47 -45.40 -2.85 -1.11
N GLY A 48 -46.22 -3.45 -0.26
CA GLY A 48 -46.87 -2.78 0.87
C GLY A 48 -46.06 -2.87 2.16
N VAL A 49 -46.37 -1.97 3.08
CA VAL A 49 -45.94 -2.02 4.48
C VAL A 49 -47.13 -2.41 5.35
N VAL A 50 -46.95 -3.44 6.17
CA VAL A 50 -47.97 -4.00 7.05
C VAL A 50 -47.46 -4.00 8.49
N PHE A 51 -48.30 -3.59 9.42
CA PHE A 51 -48.06 -3.74 10.85
C PHE A 51 -48.88 -4.91 11.37
N VAL A 52 -48.21 -5.84 12.04
CA VAL A 52 -48.82 -7.01 12.68
C VAL A 52 -48.65 -6.87 14.17
N THR A 53 -49.76 -6.86 14.91
CA THR A 53 -49.78 -6.77 16.38
C THR A 53 -50.11 -8.14 16.95
N TYR A 54 -49.28 -8.66 17.87
CA TYR A 54 -49.48 -9.92 18.58
C TYR A 54 -49.82 -9.69 20.05
N LYS A 55 -50.63 -10.57 20.66
CA LYS A 55 -50.77 -10.62 22.13
C LYS A 55 -49.59 -11.36 22.75
N ILE A 56 -48.94 -10.76 23.75
CA ILE A 56 -47.76 -11.34 24.39
C ILE A 56 -48.19 -12.49 25.32
N GLY A 57 -47.73 -13.72 25.02
CA GLY A 57 -48.06 -14.96 25.73
C GLY A 57 -48.21 -16.20 24.84
N SER A 58 -48.18 -16.04 23.50
CA SER A 58 -48.39 -17.14 22.53
C SER A 58 -47.45 -17.09 21.33
N LEU A 59 -46.29 -16.43 21.43
CA LEU A 59 -45.31 -16.34 20.34
C LEU A 59 -44.31 -17.48 20.46
N ASP A 60 -44.29 -18.37 19.48
CA ASP A 60 -43.33 -19.46 19.40
C ASP A 60 -42.11 -18.96 18.63
N ALA A 61 -41.00 -18.69 19.33
CA ALA A 61 -39.86 -17.94 18.81
C ALA A 61 -38.98 -18.72 17.80
N GLN A 62 -39.44 -19.85 17.27
CA GLN A 62 -38.61 -20.78 16.49
C GLN A 62 -39.18 -21.24 15.12
N SER A 63 -40.32 -20.74 14.64
CA SER A 63 -40.85 -21.17 13.34
C SER A 63 -40.44 -20.23 12.18
N TYR A 64 -39.66 -20.76 11.24
CA TYR A 64 -39.31 -20.12 9.95
C TYR A 64 -40.03 -20.90 8.83
N VAL A 65 -40.93 -20.25 8.08
CA VAL A 65 -41.54 -20.84 6.88
C VAL A 65 -41.28 -19.90 5.69
N PRO A 66 -40.54 -20.32 4.65
CA PRO A 66 -40.20 -19.45 3.54
C PRO A 66 -41.34 -19.36 2.51
N TRP A 67 -41.66 -18.15 2.07
CA TRP A 67 -42.30 -17.92 0.78
C TRP A 67 -41.32 -18.30 -0.33
N LYS A 68 -41.71 -19.21 -1.23
CA LYS A 68 -40.92 -19.60 -2.40
C LYS A 68 -40.87 -18.44 -3.41
N ALA A 69 -39.81 -17.65 -3.33
CA ALA A 69 -39.27 -16.88 -4.44
C ALA A 69 -37.74 -16.99 -4.38
N PHE A 70 -37.09 -17.07 -5.55
CA PHE A 70 -35.64 -17.16 -5.70
C PHE A 70 -34.93 -15.99 -4.96
N GLU A 71 -34.47 -16.22 -3.73
CA GLU A 71 -33.45 -15.39 -3.08
C GLU A 71 -32.19 -16.24 -2.90
N ILE A 72 -31.08 -15.75 -3.46
CA ILE A 72 -29.73 -16.27 -3.20
C ILE A 72 -29.52 -16.26 -1.69
N ARG A 73 -29.44 -17.43 -1.06
CA ARG A 73 -29.12 -17.54 0.37
C ARG A 73 -27.73 -16.95 0.59
N ASN A 74 -27.66 -15.74 1.15
CA ASN A 74 -26.40 -15.06 1.39
C ASN A 74 -25.55 -15.72 2.49
N ILE A 75 -26.17 -16.57 3.33
CA ILE A 75 -25.53 -17.30 4.43
C ILE A 75 -26.12 -18.70 4.50
N ASP A 76 -25.27 -19.73 4.50
CA ASP A 76 -25.66 -21.10 4.82
C ASP A 76 -25.21 -21.44 6.25
N THR A 77 -26.07 -22.07 7.04
CA THR A 77 -25.78 -22.46 8.44
C THR A 77 -26.18 -23.91 8.69
N LEU A 78 -25.30 -24.64 9.38
CA LEU A 78 -25.42 -26.03 9.76
C LEU A 78 -25.12 -26.19 11.26
N PRO A 79 -26.03 -26.81 12.04
CA PRO A 79 -25.70 -27.20 13.41
C PRO A 79 -24.67 -28.32 13.40
N ALA A 80 -23.73 -28.28 14.34
CA ALA A 80 -22.64 -29.24 14.47
C ALA A 80 -22.69 -29.92 15.84
N GLU A 81 -22.20 -31.17 15.90
CA GLU A 81 -22.08 -31.95 17.13
C GLU A 81 -20.89 -31.48 17.96
N SER A 82 -19.75 -31.17 17.32
CA SER A 82 -18.55 -30.73 18.02
C SER A 82 -17.60 -29.93 17.14
N LEU A 83 -16.75 -29.15 17.82
CA LEU A 83 -15.64 -28.39 17.25
C LEU A 83 -14.35 -28.85 17.94
N GLU A 84 -13.38 -29.25 17.14
CA GLU A 84 -12.01 -29.52 17.53
C GLU A 84 -11.09 -28.50 16.84
N ILE A 85 -10.14 -27.94 17.58
CA ILE A 85 -9.20 -26.94 17.09
C ILE A 85 -7.78 -27.42 17.40
N GLY A 86 -6.86 -27.25 16.46
CA GLY A 86 -5.48 -27.66 16.64
C GLY A 86 -4.61 -27.32 15.45
N VAL A 87 -3.71 -28.25 15.11
CA VAL A 87 -2.74 -28.09 14.01
C VAL A 87 -2.51 -29.42 13.30
N PHE A 88 -1.99 -29.36 12.08
CA PHE A 88 -1.45 -30.53 11.39
C PHE A 88 -0.01 -30.80 11.83
N SER A 89 0.26 -32.00 12.35
CA SER A 89 1.64 -32.46 12.64
C SER A 89 2.29 -33.13 11.43
N GLN A 90 1.48 -33.68 10.53
CA GLN A 90 1.81 -34.18 9.20
C GLN A 90 0.65 -33.83 8.24
N PRO A 91 0.83 -33.84 6.92
CA PRO A 91 -0.21 -33.45 5.95
C PRO A 91 -1.56 -34.17 6.13
N ASN A 92 -1.56 -35.39 6.67
CA ASN A 92 -2.74 -36.21 6.90
C ASN A 92 -3.00 -36.50 8.40
N THR A 93 -2.29 -35.83 9.31
CA THR A 93 -2.37 -36.08 10.75
C THR A 93 -2.74 -34.81 11.50
N PHE A 94 -4.00 -34.73 11.94
CA PHE A 94 -4.53 -33.64 12.75
C PHE A 94 -4.31 -33.93 14.23
N VAL A 95 -3.76 -32.95 14.95
CA VAL A 95 -3.60 -33.03 16.41
C VAL A 95 -4.61 -32.07 17.05
N PRO A 96 -5.71 -32.57 17.64
CA PRO A 96 -6.67 -31.74 18.36
C PRO A 96 -6.03 -31.23 19.65
N GLU A 97 -5.92 -29.91 19.78
CA GLU A 97 -5.39 -29.27 20.98
C GLU A 97 -6.49 -28.75 21.92
N TRP A 98 -7.68 -28.51 21.38
CA TRP A 98 -8.84 -28.05 22.12
C TRP A 98 -10.14 -28.58 21.51
N LYS A 99 -11.18 -28.79 22.32
CA LYS A 99 -12.48 -29.34 21.89
C LYS A 99 -13.65 -28.78 22.69
N THR A 100 -14.79 -28.59 22.03
CA THR A 100 -16.10 -28.39 22.65
C THR A 100 -17.19 -29.14 21.89
N ASN A 101 -18.26 -29.51 22.59
CA ASN A 101 -19.50 -30.06 22.04
C ASN A 101 -20.73 -29.23 22.43
N ASP A 102 -20.53 -28.06 23.05
CA ASP A 102 -21.60 -27.19 23.52
C ASP A 102 -22.00 -26.20 22.42
N GLN A 103 -23.28 -26.20 22.04
CA GLN A 103 -23.93 -25.26 21.11
C GLN A 103 -23.12 -24.93 19.83
N VAL A 104 -22.53 -25.94 19.17
CA VAL A 104 -21.69 -25.70 17.99
C VAL A 104 -22.53 -25.47 16.74
N SER A 105 -22.23 -24.40 16.01
CA SER A 105 -22.79 -24.13 14.69
C SER A 105 -21.71 -23.68 13.70
N PHE A 106 -21.88 -24.06 12.44
CA PHE A 106 -20.99 -23.71 11.34
C PHE A 106 -21.77 -22.95 10.26
N SER A 107 -21.30 -21.77 9.90
CA SER A 107 -21.92 -20.93 8.89
C SER A 107 -20.93 -20.45 7.84
N LEU A 108 -21.37 -20.42 6.59
CA LEU A 108 -20.69 -19.81 5.46
C LEU A 108 -21.44 -18.55 5.05
N ASP A 109 -20.87 -17.38 5.35
CA ASP A 109 -21.40 -16.10 4.90
C ASP A 109 -20.72 -15.73 3.58
N TYR A 110 -21.41 -15.97 2.47
CA TYR A 110 -20.91 -15.76 1.12
C TYR A 110 -20.78 -14.27 0.77
N LYS A 111 -21.62 -13.42 1.36
CA LYS A 111 -21.59 -11.97 1.17
C LYS A 111 -20.38 -11.35 1.86
N ARG A 112 -20.12 -11.72 3.11
CA ARG A 112 -18.92 -11.28 3.86
C ARG A 112 -17.66 -12.06 3.48
N ARG A 113 -17.82 -13.20 2.81
CA ARG A 113 -16.77 -14.17 2.49
C ARG A 113 -16.04 -14.63 3.76
N THR A 114 -16.80 -15.11 4.72
CA THR A 114 -16.33 -15.52 6.05
C THR A 114 -16.97 -16.83 6.49
N ILE A 115 -16.16 -17.72 7.05
CA ILE A 115 -16.60 -18.89 7.81
C ILE A 115 -16.81 -18.43 9.26
N LEU A 116 -17.96 -18.73 9.84
CA LEU A 116 -18.28 -18.48 11.23
C LEU A 116 -18.48 -19.82 11.92
N VAL A 117 -17.80 -20.03 13.04
CA VAL A 117 -18.10 -21.16 13.92
C VAL A 117 -18.47 -20.60 15.29
N GLU A 118 -19.74 -20.73 15.66
CA GLU A 118 -20.24 -20.34 16.99
C GLU A 118 -20.27 -21.55 17.91
N PHE A 119 -19.98 -21.36 19.20
CA PHE A 119 -19.93 -22.43 20.17
C PHE A 119 -20.11 -21.93 21.61
N GLY A 120 -20.67 -22.78 22.46
CA GLY A 120 -20.71 -22.60 23.90
C GLY A 120 -19.41 -23.03 24.57
N PHE A 121 -18.98 -22.28 25.59
CA PHE A 121 -17.90 -22.67 26.48
C PHE A 121 -18.03 -21.94 27.83
N GLN A 122 -17.96 -22.68 28.94
CA GLN A 122 -17.98 -22.13 30.31
C GLN A 122 -19.09 -21.09 30.58
N LYS A 123 -20.32 -21.36 30.13
CA LYS A 123 -21.49 -20.47 30.26
C LYS A 123 -21.41 -19.16 29.46
N ARG A 124 -20.55 -19.10 28.45
CA ARG A 124 -20.50 -18.00 27.48
C ARG A 124 -20.62 -18.54 26.08
N HIS A 125 -21.16 -17.70 25.21
CA HIS A 125 -21.24 -17.98 23.78
C HIS A 125 -20.08 -17.30 23.06
N TYR A 126 -19.35 -18.07 22.25
CA TYR A 126 -18.20 -17.62 21.48
C TYR A 126 -18.47 -17.77 19.99
N LYS A 127 -17.72 -17.02 19.19
CA LYS A 127 -17.59 -17.29 17.76
C LYS A 127 -16.16 -17.07 17.29
N VAL A 128 -15.73 -17.88 16.34
CA VAL A 128 -14.51 -17.69 15.58
C VAL A 128 -14.86 -17.36 14.13
N GLU A 129 -14.31 -16.26 13.63
CA GLU A 129 -14.52 -15.78 12.27
C GLU A 129 -13.24 -15.98 11.45
N ASN A 130 -13.34 -16.76 10.38
CA ASN A 130 -12.26 -17.06 9.44
C ASN A 130 -12.65 -16.56 8.03
N PRO A 131 -12.08 -15.45 7.54
CA PRO A 131 -12.26 -15.03 6.15
C PRO A 131 -11.89 -16.14 5.15
N PHE A 132 -12.65 -16.29 4.08
CA PHE A 132 -12.40 -17.29 3.02
C PHE A 132 -10.97 -17.20 2.48
N LYS A 133 -10.47 -15.96 2.32
CA LYS A 133 -9.10 -15.68 1.88
C LYS A 133 -7.99 -16.18 2.82
N TYR A 134 -8.31 -16.60 4.04
CA TYR A 134 -7.35 -17.17 4.99
C TYR A 134 -7.28 -18.68 4.90
N VAL A 135 -8.25 -19.35 4.26
CA VAL A 135 -8.23 -20.80 4.08
C VAL A 135 -6.98 -21.19 3.27
N ASP A 136 -6.26 -22.19 3.77
CA ASP A 136 -5.05 -22.73 3.15
C ASP A 136 -5.37 -24.09 2.54
N GLY A 137 -5.43 -24.13 1.20
CA GLY A 137 -5.96 -25.26 0.45
C GLY A 137 -7.48 -25.31 0.47
N GLU A 138 -8.02 -26.52 0.46
CA GLU A 138 -9.45 -26.80 0.42
C GLU A 138 -9.89 -27.53 1.70
N PHE A 139 -11.20 -27.59 1.92
CA PHE A 139 -11.79 -28.35 3.02
C PHE A 139 -11.52 -29.84 2.81
N TYR A 140 -11.04 -30.47 3.87
CA TYR A 140 -11.00 -31.92 3.99
C TYR A 140 -12.34 -32.42 4.51
N ILE A 141 -13.12 -33.03 3.63
CA ILE A 141 -14.47 -33.50 3.93
C ILE A 141 -14.44 -35.01 4.05
N GLU A 142 -14.85 -35.52 5.20
CA GLU A 142 -15.01 -36.95 5.47
C GLU A 142 -16.50 -37.25 5.65
N LEU A 143 -17.01 -38.27 4.98
CA LEU A 143 -18.35 -38.80 5.18
C LEU A 143 -18.25 -40.23 5.70
N ASP A 144 -18.98 -40.56 6.75
CA ASP A 144 -19.11 -41.94 7.22
C ASP A 144 -20.00 -42.73 6.26
N VAL A 145 -19.38 -43.37 5.26
CA VAL A 145 -20.06 -44.05 4.15
C VAL A 145 -20.78 -45.33 4.58
N GLU A 146 -20.43 -45.91 5.73
CA GLU A 146 -21.04 -47.17 6.19
C GLU A 146 -22.42 -46.97 6.83
N HIS A 147 -22.68 -45.79 7.41
CA HIS A 147 -23.93 -45.51 8.13
C HIS A 147 -24.61 -44.18 7.75
N ASP A 148 -24.03 -43.37 6.86
CA ASP A 148 -24.51 -42.02 6.45
C ASP A 148 -24.83 -41.08 7.65
N SER A 149 -24.24 -41.37 8.82
CA SER A 149 -24.67 -40.81 10.11
C SER A 149 -23.89 -39.56 10.50
N ARG A 150 -22.65 -39.41 10.04
CA ARG A 150 -21.73 -38.33 10.44
C ARG A 150 -20.89 -37.82 9.29
N ALA A 151 -20.67 -36.50 9.26
CA ALA A 151 -19.69 -35.86 8.39
C ALA A 151 -18.71 -35.03 9.21
N ARG A 152 -17.48 -34.87 8.69
CA ARG A 152 -16.46 -34.01 9.30
C ARG A 152 -15.90 -33.08 8.24
N VAL A 153 -15.77 -31.81 8.59
CA VAL A 153 -15.13 -30.80 7.75
C VAL A 153 -13.93 -30.28 8.50
N THR A 154 -12.73 -30.54 7.96
CA THR A 154 -11.47 -30.01 8.48
C THR A 154 -10.92 -28.97 7.52
N PHE A 155 -10.59 -27.78 8.02
CA PHE A 155 -9.98 -26.74 7.20
C PHE A 155 -8.84 -26.05 7.94
N ALA A 156 -7.77 -25.75 7.20
CA ALA A 156 -6.62 -25.01 7.69
C ALA A 156 -6.71 -23.54 7.27
N THR A 157 -6.12 -22.66 8.07
CA THR A 157 -6.00 -21.24 7.77
C THR A 157 -4.56 -20.76 7.91
N LYS A 158 -4.15 -19.81 7.07
CA LYS A 158 -2.81 -19.18 7.11
C LYS A 158 -2.58 -18.35 8.37
N PHE A 159 -3.67 -17.87 8.97
CA PHE A 159 -3.68 -17.05 10.18
C PHE A 159 -4.71 -17.59 11.17
N PRO A 160 -4.53 -17.36 12.47
CA PRO A 160 -5.55 -17.62 13.48
C PRO A 160 -6.87 -16.90 13.17
N GLY A 161 -7.96 -17.51 13.61
CA GLY A 161 -9.30 -16.95 13.46
C GLY A 161 -9.54 -15.76 14.38
N LYS A 162 -10.54 -14.93 14.04
CA LYS A 162 -10.95 -13.83 14.90
C LYS A 162 -11.95 -14.32 15.94
N TYR A 163 -11.50 -14.43 17.19
CA TYR A 163 -12.34 -14.82 18.32
C TYR A 163 -13.17 -13.66 18.91
N TRP A 164 -14.40 -13.99 19.28
CA TRP A 164 -15.34 -13.09 19.95
C TRP A 164 -16.12 -13.84 21.02
N SER A 165 -16.63 -13.12 22.02
CA SER A 165 -17.62 -13.63 22.97
C SER A 165 -18.84 -12.71 23.01
N LEU A 166 -20.02 -13.28 23.23
CA LEU A 166 -21.25 -12.54 23.44
C LEU A 166 -21.27 -11.92 24.84
N ASP A 167 -21.55 -10.62 24.94
CA ASP A 167 -21.80 -9.91 26.20
C ASP A 167 -23.30 -9.61 26.36
N GLU A 168 -23.98 -10.53 27.03
CA GLU A 168 -25.42 -10.47 27.29
C GLU A 168 -25.81 -9.28 28.19
N ALA A 169 -24.86 -8.69 28.93
CA ALA A 169 -25.09 -7.55 29.81
C ALA A 169 -24.95 -6.18 29.11
N SER A 170 -24.60 -6.16 27.82
CA SER A 170 -24.42 -4.92 27.07
C SER A 170 -25.73 -4.12 26.94
N LYS A 171 -25.72 -2.86 27.38
CA LYS A 171 -26.85 -1.93 27.21
C LYS A 171 -26.72 -1.23 25.84
N PRO A 172 -27.83 -0.97 25.11
CA PRO A 172 -27.79 -0.21 23.87
C PRO A 172 -27.17 1.17 24.10
N GLN A 173 -26.22 1.58 23.26
CA GLN A 173 -25.65 2.94 23.33
C GLN A 173 -26.65 4.00 22.84
N ASP A 174 -27.57 3.60 21.94
CA ASP A 174 -28.64 4.45 21.43
C ASP A 174 -30.00 3.86 21.80
N LYS A 175 -30.92 4.69 22.32
CA LYS A 175 -32.27 4.26 22.71
C LYS A 175 -33.13 3.86 21.51
N PHE A 176 -32.73 4.23 20.30
CA PHE A 176 -33.52 4.04 19.08
C PHE A 176 -32.97 2.98 18.11
N TYR A 177 -31.73 2.52 18.26
CA TYR A 177 -31.11 1.51 17.42
C TYR A 177 -30.30 0.51 18.27
N TRP A 178 -30.69 -0.76 18.22
CA TRP A 178 -29.97 -1.86 18.86
C TRP A 178 -29.74 -2.97 17.84
N SER A 179 -28.52 -3.50 17.75
CA SER A 179 -28.24 -4.67 16.93
C SER A 179 -27.52 -5.77 17.72
N TYR A 180 -27.92 -7.03 17.53
CA TYR A 180 -27.26 -8.21 18.10
C TYR A 180 -25.74 -8.26 17.82
N ASN A 181 -25.30 -7.65 16.71
CA ASN A 181 -23.88 -7.55 16.35
C ASN A 181 -23.04 -6.66 17.29
N GLU A 182 -23.66 -5.73 18.02
CA GLU A 182 -22.98 -4.85 18.98
C GLU A 182 -22.69 -5.54 20.32
N MET A 183 -23.32 -6.69 20.59
CA MET A 183 -23.11 -7.47 21.81
C MET A 183 -21.83 -8.32 21.76
N TRP A 184 -21.26 -8.53 20.57
CA TRP A 184 -20.05 -9.35 20.40
C TRP A 184 -18.79 -8.52 20.69
N LYS A 185 -17.97 -9.01 21.63
CA LYS A 185 -16.69 -8.39 22.01
C LYS A 185 -15.50 -9.24 21.59
N ARG A 186 -14.45 -8.61 21.02
CA ARG A 186 -13.22 -9.31 20.60
C ARG A 186 -12.53 -9.96 21.80
N ARG A 187 -11.97 -11.15 21.60
CA ARG A 187 -11.16 -11.87 22.59
C ARG A 187 -9.77 -12.16 22.07
N ILE A 188 -8.82 -12.21 23.01
CA ILE A 188 -7.41 -12.52 22.77
C ILE A 188 -6.99 -13.87 23.39
N ASP A 189 -7.84 -14.41 24.27
CA ASP A 189 -7.68 -15.67 25.02
C ASP A 189 -9.06 -16.26 25.40
N LEU A 190 -9.08 -17.55 25.80
CA LEU A 190 -10.28 -18.26 26.28
C LEU A 190 -10.57 -18.04 27.77
N LEU A 191 -9.62 -17.52 28.54
CA LEU A 191 -9.58 -17.70 29.99
C LEU A 191 -10.02 -16.44 30.76
N ASP A 192 -11.21 -16.53 31.37
CA ASP A 192 -11.56 -15.79 32.59
C ASP A 192 -11.07 -16.51 33.87
N ARG A 193 -10.44 -17.69 33.76
CA ARG A 193 -10.08 -18.59 34.90
C ARG A 193 -8.69 -18.39 35.53
N ILE A 194 -7.92 -17.43 35.03
CA ILE A 194 -6.61 -16.98 35.52
C ILE A 194 -6.54 -16.05 36.77
N PRO A 195 -6.48 -16.43 38.07
CA PRO A 195 -6.00 -15.47 39.08
C PRO A 195 -4.48 -15.24 38.87
N HIS A 196 -4.11 -14.39 37.92
CA HIS A 196 -2.71 -14.18 37.55
C HIS A 196 -2.40 -12.70 37.32
N GLU A 197 -2.05 -11.99 38.40
CA GLU A 197 -1.25 -10.77 38.27
C GLU A 197 0.06 -11.06 37.51
N ASN A 198 0.67 -12.23 37.69
CA ASN A 198 1.98 -12.59 37.13
C ASN A 198 2.05 -12.79 35.60
N LEU A 199 1.00 -13.29 34.92
CA LEU A 199 1.00 -13.40 33.45
C LEU A 199 0.65 -12.08 32.76
N ARG A 200 -0.07 -11.19 33.46
CA ARG A 200 -0.46 -9.88 32.94
C ARG A 200 0.65 -8.85 33.06
N THR A 201 1.67 -9.13 33.85
CA THR A 201 2.87 -8.30 34.07
C THR A 201 4.14 -8.83 33.38
N ARG A 202 4.06 -9.95 32.65
CA ARG A 202 5.20 -10.54 31.91
C ARG A 202 5.35 -9.91 30.52
N ALA A 203 6.60 -9.82 30.06
CA ALA A 203 6.92 -9.47 28.68
C ALA A 203 6.29 -10.46 27.69
N LEU A 204 5.90 -9.97 26.51
CA LEU A 204 5.38 -10.83 25.45
C LEU A 204 6.49 -11.71 24.87
N GLU A 205 6.26 -13.02 24.76
CA GLU A 205 7.22 -13.98 24.20
C GLU A 205 6.64 -14.64 22.94
N PRO A 206 7.47 -14.98 21.92
CA PRO A 206 7.02 -15.72 20.73
C PRO A 206 6.46 -17.09 21.07
N THR A 207 7.06 -17.75 22.06
CA THR A 207 6.68 -19.08 22.54
C THR A 207 6.68 -19.07 24.07
N PHE A 208 5.50 -19.24 24.68
CA PHE A 208 5.38 -19.31 26.14
C PHE A 208 5.81 -20.69 26.67
N THR A 209 6.55 -20.69 27.77
CA THR A 209 7.08 -21.87 28.46
C THR A 209 6.02 -22.65 29.26
N ASP A 210 4.83 -22.08 29.47
CA ASP A 210 3.96 -22.45 30.60
C ASP A 210 2.75 -23.32 30.18
N GLY A 211 2.74 -23.87 28.96
CA GLY A 211 1.68 -24.78 28.49
C GLY A 211 0.28 -24.16 28.36
N VAL A 212 0.18 -22.82 28.42
CA VAL A 212 -1.09 -22.09 28.32
C VAL A 212 -1.64 -22.18 26.89
N GLU A 213 -2.92 -22.51 26.76
CA GLU A 213 -3.63 -22.56 25.48
C GLU A 213 -3.70 -21.15 24.85
N HIS A 214 -3.19 -21.00 23.63
CA HIS A 214 -3.15 -19.72 22.92
C HIS A 214 -3.86 -19.83 21.57
N PHE A 215 -4.90 -19.00 21.39
CA PHE A 215 -5.57 -18.82 20.10
C PHE A 215 -4.61 -18.58 18.92
N GLY A 216 -3.47 -17.93 19.18
CA GLY A 216 -2.51 -17.55 18.15
C GLY A 216 -1.78 -18.71 17.46
N LYS A 217 -1.83 -19.93 18.01
CA LYS A 217 -1.23 -21.13 17.38
C LYS A 217 -2.24 -21.99 16.63
N TRP A 218 -3.53 -21.76 16.85
CA TRP A 218 -4.60 -22.58 16.31
C TRP A 218 -5.02 -22.12 14.93
N THR A 219 -4.72 -22.96 13.94
CA THR A 219 -4.94 -22.68 12.52
C THR A 219 -5.74 -23.77 11.81
N VAL A 220 -6.04 -24.88 12.49
CA VAL A 220 -6.83 -25.97 11.90
C VAL A 220 -8.09 -26.20 12.73
N TYR A 221 -9.23 -26.23 12.05
CA TYR A 221 -10.55 -26.41 12.64
C TYR A 221 -11.19 -27.66 12.06
N ARG A 222 -11.65 -28.57 12.92
CA ARG A 222 -12.36 -29.79 12.56
C ARG A 222 -13.75 -29.75 13.18
N VAL A 223 -14.77 -29.64 12.33
CA VAL A 223 -16.18 -29.57 12.73
C VAL A 223 -16.85 -30.90 12.40
N THR A 224 -17.49 -31.52 13.40
CA THR A 224 -18.22 -32.78 13.23
C THR A 224 -19.72 -32.51 13.20
N PHE A 225 -20.42 -33.10 12.23
CA PHE A 225 -21.86 -32.95 11.99
C PHE A 225 -22.56 -34.28 12.16
N LEU A 226 -23.69 -34.28 12.87
CA LEU A 226 -24.63 -35.41 12.90
C LEU A 226 -25.68 -35.22 11.79
N LEU A 227 -25.77 -36.19 10.87
CA LEU A 227 -26.45 -36.04 9.59
C LEU A 227 -27.89 -36.59 9.56
N ASP A 228 -28.51 -36.92 10.69
CA ASP A 228 -29.90 -37.40 10.87
C ASP A 228 -30.92 -36.76 9.88
N GLY A 229 -31.07 -37.32 8.67
CA GLY A 229 -31.93 -36.78 7.60
C GLY A 229 -31.46 -35.46 6.94
N ARG A 230 -30.25 -34.97 7.22
CA ARG A 230 -29.68 -33.69 6.74
C ARG A 230 -28.58 -33.84 5.68
N LEU A 231 -28.29 -35.06 5.22
CA LEU A 231 -27.22 -35.33 4.24
C LEU A 231 -27.36 -34.50 2.95
N SER A 232 -28.56 -34.38 2.39
CA SER A 232 -28.79 -33.58 1.17
C SER A 232 -28.39 -32.12 1.39
N ARG A 233 -28.85 -31.52 2.50
CA ARG A 233 -28.51 -30.13 2.83
C ARG A 233 -27.01 -29.95 3.08
N PHE A 234 -26.35 -30.91 3.72
CA PHE A 234 -24.91 -30.87 3.91
C PHE A 234 -24.17 -30.87 2.56
N LYS A 235 -24.56 -31.77 1.64
CA LYS A 235 -24.01 -31.83 0.28
C LYS A 235 -24.22 -30.52 -0.48
N ASP A 236 -25.41 -29.93 -0.41
CA ASP A 236 -25.71 -28.64 -1.05
C ASP A 236 -24.80 -27.51 -0.54
N VAL A 237 -24.65 -27.37 0.78
CA VAL A 237 -23.78 -26.34 1.39
C VAL A 237 -22.31 -26.53 0.99
N MET A 238 -21.82 -27.77 0.97
CA MET A 238 -20.44 -28.03 0.56
C MET A 238 -20.22 -27.80 -0.94
N ASN A 239 -21.20 -28.14 -1.78
CA ASN A 239 -21.15 -27.84 -3.22
C ASN A 239 -21.11 -26.33 -3.48
N HIS A 240 -21.94 -25.55 -2.76
CA HIS A 240 -21.86 -24.09 -2.77
C HIS A 240 -20.51 -23.59 -2.26
N ALA A 241 -19.93 -24.19 -1.22
CA ALA A 241 -18.59 -23.82 -0.75
C ALA A 241 -17.52 -23.98 -1.85
N GLY A 242 -17.64 -25.01 -2.70
CA GLY A 242 -16.80 -25.18 -3.87
C GLY A 242 -16.95 -24.07 -4.93
N GLU A 243 -18.05 -23.30 -4.98
CA GLU A 243 -18.15 -22.10 -5.85
C GLU A 243 -17.23 -20.97 -5.42
N TYR A 244 -16.77 -21.01 -4.17
CA TYR A 244 -15.87 -20.04 -3.58
C TYR A 244 -14.46 -20.60 -3.38
N ASN A 245 -14.12 -21.73 -4.02
CA ASN A 245 -12.86 -22.46 -3.90
C ASN A 245 -12.53 -22.88 -2.45
N LEU A 246 -13.55 -23.19 -1.66
CA LEU A 246 -13.37 -23.68 -0.29
C LEU A 246 -13.35 -25.20 -0.22
N ALA A 247 -13.91 -25.90 -1.20
CA ALA A 247 -13.98 -27.36 -1.26
C ALA A 247 -13.80 -27.84 -2.71
N GLU A 248 -13.34 -29.08 -2.87
CA GLU A 248 -13.13 -29.72 -4.18
C GLU A 248 -14.40 -29.80 -5.04
N LYS A 249 -14.23 -29.82 -6.37
CA LYS A 249 -15.32 -29.95 -7.34
C LYS A 249 -15.00 -30.99 -8.43
N PRO A 250 -15.74 -32.12 -8.50
CA PRO A 250 -16.77 -32.59 -7.55
C PRO A 250 -16.16 -32.96 -6.20
N ILE A 251 -16.95 -32.91 -5.13
CA ILE A 251 -16.49 -33.31 -3.78
C ILE A 251 -16.27 -34.82 -3.76
N ASP A 252 -15.05 -35.24 -3.41
CA ASP A 252 -14.76 -36.63 -3.08
C ASP A 252 -15.17 -36.94 -1.64
N PHE A 253 -16.33 -37.58 -1.48
CA PHE A 253 -16.82 -38.06 -0.18
C PHE A 253 -16.16 -39.38 0.27
N GLY A 254 -15.31 -40.00 -0.57
CA GLY A 254 -14.60 -41.24 -0.29
C GLY A 254 -13.20 -41.06 0.30
N LYS A 255 -12.84 -39.84 0.73
CA LYS A 255 -11.54 -39.56 1.35
C LYS A 255 -11.33 -40.41 2.61
N LYS A 256 -10.12 -40.97 2.73
CA LYS A 256 -9.71 -41.71 3.93
C LYS A 256 -9.78 -40.79 5.15
N PRO A 257 -10.20 -41.27 6.34
CA PRO A 257 -10.20 -40.43 7.53
C PRO A 257 -8.81 -39.86 7.85
N LEU A 258 -8.76 -38.63 8.38
CA LEU A 258 -7.51 -38.05 8.88
C LEU A 258 -7.00 -38.87 10.07
N ASN A 259 -5.68 -39.05 10.15
CA ASN A 259 -5.05 -39.61 11.35
C ASN A 259 -5.20 -38.59 12.49
N ILE A 260 -5.63 -39.05 13.66
CA ILE A 260 -5.73 -38.21 14.85
C ILE A 260 -4.48 -38.45 15.71
N GLY A 261 -3.59 -37.46 15.74
CA GLY A 261 -2.37 -37.50 16.53
C GLY A 261 -2.58 -37.13 17.99
N GLN A 262 -1.61 -37.47 18.84
CA GLN A 262 -1.60 -37.11 20.27
C GLN A 262 -0.76 -35.85 20.53
N ILE A 263 -1.07 -35.13 21.61
CA ILE A 263 -0.29 -33.96 22.05
C ILE A 263 1.06 -34.44 22.60
N GLY A 264 2.15 -34.20 21.85
CA GLY A 264 3.53 -34.48 22.27
C GLY A 264 4.20 -33.37 23.07
N THR A 265 5.48 -33.54 23.43
CA THR A 265 6.31 -32.51 24.07
C THR A 265 6.55 -31.34 23.12
N LYS A 266 5.96 -30.18 23.42
CA LYS A 266 6.00 -28.98 22.56
C LYS A 266 7.28 -28.13 22.73
N TYR A 267 8.11 -28.42 23.73
CA TYR A 267 9.21 -27.52 24.10
C TYR A 267 10.57 -28.17 23.86
N VAL A 268 11.41 -27.46 23.11
CA VAL A 268 12.84 -27.72 23.01
C VAL A 268 13.55 -26.42 23.41
N GLU A 269 14.53 -26.50 24.31
CA GLU A 269 15.26 -25.33 24.78
C GLU A 269 16.13 -24.74 23.65
N ARG A 270 15.81 -23.51 23.20
CA ARG A 270 16.49 -22.84 22.08
C ARG A 270 17.48 -21.77 22.50
N ARG A 271 17.59 -21.49 23.81
CA ARG A 271 18.40 -20.40 24.37
C ARG A 271 19.90 -20.55 24.12
N ALA A 272 20.35 -21.75 23.76
CA ALA A 272 21.75 -22.04 23.48
C ALA A 272 22.23 -21.61 22.08
N LEU A 273 21.33 -21.10 21.21
CA LEU A 273 21.67 -20.59 19.89
C LEU A 273 22.19 -19.15 19.95
N ASP A 274 23.04 -18.76 18.99
CA ASP A 274 23.35 -17.35 18.73
C ASP A 274 22.05 -16.56 18.49
N PHE A 275 21.99 -15.32 18.96
CA PHE A 275 20.76 -14.52 18.90
C PHE A 275 20.22 -14.35 17.48
N ASP A 276 21.09 -14.19 16.47
CA ASP A 276 20.62 -13.96 15.10
C ASP A 276 20.04 -15.25 14.51
N VAL A 277 20.62 -16.40 14.85
CA VAL A 277 20.10 -17.73 14.49
C VAL A 277 18.78 -17.97 15.21
N LEU A 278 18.71 -17.70 16.52
CA LEU A 278 17.49 -17.82 17.31
C LEU A 278 16.37 -16.95 16.76
N TYR A 279 16.65 -15.68 16.42
CA TYR A 279 15.68 -14.78 15.83
C TYR A 279 15.09 -15.36 14.54
N MET A 280 15.92 -15.97 13.70
CA MET A 280 15.50 -16.61 12.45
C MET A 280 14.72 -17.91 12.66
N VAL A 281 15.06 -18.70 13.68
CA VAL A 281 14.26 -19.86 14.10
C VAL A 281 12.87 -19.41 14.57
N GLU A 282 12.80 -18.40 15.44
CA GLU A 282 11.53 -17.87 15.92
C GLU A 282 10.73 -17.21 14.79
N CYS A 283 11.38 -16.61 13.78
CA CYS A 283 10.73 -16.18 12.54
C CYS A 283 9.99 -17.35 11.86
N CYS A 284 10.66 -18.49 11.65
CA CYS A 284 10.03 -19.67 11.04
C CYS A 284 8.92 -20.27 11.89
N VAL A 285 9.09 -20.32 13.21
CA VAL A 285 8.13 -20.93 14.14
C VAL A 285 6.87 -20.07 14.27
N THR A 286 7.03 -18.76 14.43
CA THR A 286 5.88 -17.84 14.56
C THR A 286 5.02 -17.78 13.30
N HIS A 287 5.61 -18.04 12.12
CA HIS A 287 4.88 -18.14 10.86
C HIS A 287 4.36 -19.55 10.55
N ASN A 288 4.57 -20.51 11.44
CA ASN A 288 4.18 -21.90 11.26
C ASN A 288 4.85 -22.59 10.05
N TYR A 289 5.96 -22.06 9.53
CA TYR A 289 6.79 -22.71 8.50
C TYR A 289 7.54 -23.90 9.10
N LEU A 290 8.05 -23.69 10.32
CA LEU A 290 8.53 -24.74 11.21
C LEU A 290 7.59 -24.79 12.41
N HIS A 291 7.52 -25.93 13.09
CA HIS A 291 6.63 -26.08 14.21
C HIS A 291 7.17 -27.05 15.24
N ASP A 292 6.78 -26.82 16.47
CA ASP A 292 7.26 -27.52 17.67
C ASP A 292 7.16 -29.05 17.52
N TYR A 293 6.07 -29.60 16.95
CA TYR A 293 5.90 -31.04 16.68
C TYR A 293 6.91 -31.66 15.72
N ASN A 294 7.57 -30.87 14.88
CA ASN A 294 8.48 -31.34 13.84
C ASN A 294 9.95 -30.98 14.15
N LEU A 295 10.21 -30.33 15.29
CA LEU A 295 11.55 -29.90 15.71
C LEU A 295 12.02 -30.75 16.89
N ASP A 296 13.22 -31.30 16.78
CA ASP A 296 13.83 -32.16 17.81
C ASP A 296 15.20 -31.60 18.28
N GLN A 297 15.80 -32.28 19.27
CA GLN A 297 17.10 -31.88 19.82
C GLN A 297 18.23 -31.95 18.77
N GLU A 298 18.17 -32.89 17.83
CA GLU A 298 19.23 -33.07 16.84
C GLU A 298 19.23 -31.93 15.81
N PHE A 299 18.05 -31.43 15.42
CA PHE A 299 17.91 -30.23 14.58
C PHE A 299 18.67 -29.03 15.19
N PHE A 300 18.46 -28.77 16.48
CA PHE A 300 19.11 -27.64 17.15
C PHE A 300 20.60 -27.87 17.39
N LYS A 301 21.01 -29.11 17.66
CA LYS A 301 22.43 -29.47 17.80
C LYS A 301 23.20 -29.23 16.51
N ILE A 302 22.65 -29.66 15.36
CA ILE A 302 23.22 -29.39 14.05
C ILE A 302 23.26 -27.88 13.80
N LEU A 303 22.12 -27.19 13.98
CA LEU A 303 22.04 -25.75 13.73
C LEU A 303 23.05 -24.94 14.59
N LYS A 304 23.27 -25.34 15.84
CA LYS A 304 24.27 -24.74 16.74
C LYS A 304 25.72 -25.00 16.29
N SER A 305 25.97 -26.11 15.61
CA SER A 305 27.31 -26.48 15.13
C SER A 305 27.73 -25.76 13.84
N LEU A 306 26.76 -25.19 13.10
CA LEU A 306 27.03 -24.48 11.84
C LEU A 306 27.61 -23.08 12.09
N PRO A 307 28.41 -22.55 11.15
CA PRO A 307 28.74 -21.13 11.11
C PRO A 307 27.46 -20.27 11.10
N LYS A 308 27.48 -19.17 11.86
CA LYS A 308 26.33 -18.28 12.06
C LYS A 308 25.70 -17.82 10.76
N GLU A 309 26.53 -17.40 9.81
CA GLU A 309 26.10 -16.87 8.51
C GLU A 309 25.37 -17.94 7.69
N LEU A 310 25.89 -19.17 7.71
CA LEU A 310 25.27 -20.32 7.05
C LEU A 310 23.96 -20.72 7.71
N ALA A 311 23.92 -20.79 9.05
CA ALA A 311 22.71 -21.09 9.78
C ALA A 311 21.60 -20.06 9.49
N VAL A 312 21.92 -18.77 9.49
CA VAL A 312 20.98 -17.69 9.14
C VAL A 312 20.48 -17.85 7.70
N GLU A 313 21.34 -18.16 6.74
CA GLU A 313 20.95 -18.30 5.33
C GLU A 313 20.07 -19.53 5.09
N ILE A 314 20.34 -20.64 5.79
CA ILE A 314 19.47 -21.82 5.77
C ILE A 314 18.08 -21.47 6.33
N MET A 315 18.02 -20.75 7.46
CA MET A 315 16.74 -20.34 8.03
C MET A 315 15.98 -19.38 7.11
N LYS A 316 16.67 -18.44 6.43
CA LYS A 316 16.04 -17.60 5.38
C LYS A 316 15.45 -18.44 4.25
N THR A 317 16.10 -19.55 3.88
CA THR A 317 15.60 -20.48 2.87
C THR A 317 14.30 -21.15 3.31
N PHE A 318 14.18 -21.56 4.58
CA PHE A 318 12.90 -22.03 5.12
C PHE A 318 11.80 -20.96 5.06
N VAL A 319 12.14 -19.70 5.38
CA VAL A 319 11.18 -18.58 5.28
C VAL A 319 10.76 -18.31 3.83
N SER A 320 11.69 -18.41 2.87
CA SER A 320 11.43 -18.08 1.47
C SER A 320 10.47 -19.06 0.79
N HIS A 321 10.42 -20.32 1.26
CA HIS A 321 9.45 -21.31 0.80
C HIS A 321 8.00 -20.94 1.15
N LYS A 322 7.79 -20.24 2.28
CA LYS A 322 6.48 -19.81 2.78
C LYS A 322 5.42 -20.89 2.93
N THR A 323 5.84 -22.13 3.05
CA THR A 323 4.98 -23.30 3.22
C THR A 323 5.41 -24.04 4.48
N ARG A 324 4.49 -24.80 5.05
CA ARG A 324 4.78 -25.67 6.19
C ARG A 324 5.75 -26.77 5.78
N ASN A 325 6.91 -26.83 6.44
CA ASN A 325 7.82 -27.96 6.37
C ASN A 325 7.52 -28.97 7.49
N TYR A 326 7.18 -30.20 7.11
CA TYR A 326 6.87 -31.28 8.05
C TYR A 326 8.09 -32.16 8.41
N ASN A 327 9.22 -32.02 7.72
CA ASN A 327 10.45 -32.82 7.89
C ASN A 327 11.73 -31.94 7.93
N PRO A 328 11.82 -30.98 8.87
CA PRO A 328 12.83 -29.93 8.81
C PRO A 328 14.26 -30.43 9.04
N LEU A 329 14.47 -31.51 9.79
CA LEU A 329 15.78 -32.12 10.01
C LEU A 329 16.40 -32.64 8.70
N SER A 330 15.61 -33.36 7.90
CA SER A 330 16.06 -33.87 6.59
C SER A 330 16.44 -32.73 5.66
N ASP A 331 15.62 -31.69 5.60
CA ASP A 331 15.86 -30.57 4.68
C ASP A 331 17.02 -29.70 5.14
N LEU A 332 17.20 -29.51 6.46
CA LEU A 332 18.41 -28.91 7.03
C LEU A 332 19.67 -29.65 6.55
N MET A 333 19.71 -30.98 6.69
CA MET A 333 20.87 -31.79 6.26
C MET A 333 21.19 -31.63 4.78
N LYS A 334 20.17 -31.56 3.91
CA LYS A 334 20.37 -31.30 2.47
C LYS A 334 20.92 -29.90 2.23
N MET A 335 20.41 -28.89 2.92
CA MET A 335 20.78 -27.49 2.71
C MET A 335 22.20 -27.16 3.15
N VAL A 336 22.74 -27.83 4.19
CA VAL A 336 24.09 -27.59 4.71
C VAL A 336 25.18 -27.65 3.63
N ASN A 337 25.00 -28.52 2.62
CA ASN A 337 26.00 -28.71 1.55
C ASN A 337 25.73 -27.86 0.29
N HIS A 338 24.59 -27.18 0.20
CA HIS A 338 24.15 -26.52 -1.03
C HIS A 338 23.90 -25.01 -0.87
N VAL A 339 23.67 -24.53 0.34
CA VAL A 339 23.42 -23.11 0.61
C VAL A 339 24.75 -22.37 0.78
N ILE A 340 24.92 -21.29 0.02
CA ILE A 340 26.08 -20.40 0.12
C ILE A 340 25.62 -19.12 0.83
N PRO A 341 26.26 -18.70 1.93
CA PRO A 341 25.92 -17.45 2.61
C PRO A 341 26.07 -16.24 1.70
N ASP A 342 25.04 -15.39 1.62
CA ASP A 342 25.10 -14.14 0.87
C ASP A 342 25.56 -12.99 1.76
N ASN A 343 26.73 -12.42 1.45
CA ASN A 343 27.32 -11.31 2.20
C ASN A 343 26.94 -9.97 1.56
N VAL A 344 25.65 -9.62 1.63
CA VAL A 344 25.18 -8.30 1.18
C VAL A 344 25.46 -7.26 2.26
N THR A 345 26.38 -6.34 1.98
CA THR A 345 26.63 -5.19 2.86
C THR A 345 25.65 -4.07 2.49
N PRO A 346 24.80 -3.58 3.42
CA PRO A 346 23.91 -2.46 3.13
C PRO A 346 24.70 -1.18 2.76
N PRO A 347 24.16 -0.32 1.88
CA PRO A 347 24.72 1.02 1.67
C PRO A 347 24.87 1.78 2.99
N GLU A 348 25.83 2.70 3.08
CA GLU A 348 26.17 3.41 4.33
C GLU A 348 24.97 4.15 4.97
N TYR A 349 24.04 4.64 4.14
CA TYR A 349 22.82 5.34 4.58
C TYR A 349 21.65 4.40 4.91
N CYS A 350 21.84 3.09 4.80
CA CYS A 350 20.83 2.05 5.07
C CYS A 350 21.23 1.15 6.23
N VAL A 351 20.25 0.47 6.81
CA VAL A 351 20.42 -0.48 7.90
C VAL A 351 19.43 -1.64 7.76
N LEU A 352 19.86 -2.85 8.10
CA LEU A 352 18.96 -4.00 8.24
C LEU A 352 18.26 -3.93 9.59
N MET A 353 16.95 -3.76 9.58
CA MET A 353 16.12 -3.58 10.77
C MET A 353 15.29 -4.82 11.08
N ARG A 354 15.36 -5.29 12.32
CA ARG A 354 14.48 -6.34 12.85
C ARG A 354 13.07 -5.81 13.08
N LYS A 355 12.08 -6.63 12.78
CA LYS A 355 10.67 -6.24 12.88
C LYS A 355 9.80 -7.37 13.44
N VAL A 356 8.88 -7.01 14.32
CA VAL A 356 7.84 -7.87 14.88
C VAL A 356 6.48 -7.29 14.57
N VAL A 357 5.54 -8.15 14.21
CA VAL A 357 4.12 -7.82 14.07
C VAL A 357 3.35 -8.51 15.19
N ILE A 358 2.55 -7.76 15.94
CA ILE A 358 1.71 -8.26 17.02
C ILE A 358 0.26 -8.19 16.57
N THR A 359 -0.43 -9.32 16.66
CA THR A 359 -1.87 -9.43 16.42
C THR A 359 -2.62 -9.66 17.73
N PRO A 360 -3.97 -9.61 17.73
CA PRO A 360 -4.75 -9.88 18.94
C PRO A 360 -4.40 -11.20 19.59
N THR A 361 -4.11 -12.25 18.81
CA THR A 361 -3.86 -13.59 19.34
C THR A 361 -2.42 -14.08 19.18
N ALA A 362 -1.64 -13.53 18.23
CA ALA A 362 -0.31 -14.02 17.89
C ALA A 362 0.78 -12.91 17.91
N MET A 363 2.02 -13.33 17.67
CA MET A 363 3.20 -12.50 17.45
C MET A 363 4.02 -13.13 16.32
N TYR A 364 4.39 -12.34 15.32
CA TYR A 364 5.12 -12.76 14.13
C TYR A 364 6.46 -12.04 14.07
N ILE A 365 7.56 -12.80 14.04
CA ILE A 365 8.90 -12.25 13.83
C ILE A 365 9.20 -12.24 12.34
N LEU A 366 9.51 -11.07 11.78
CA LEU A 366 9.78 -10.91 10.35
C LEU A 366 11.28 -10.94 10.05
N LEU A 367 11.62 -11.26 8.80
CA LEU A 367 12.97 -11.10 8.27
C LEU A 367 13.47 -9.65 8.46
N PRO A 368 14.76 -9.43 8.78
CA PRO A 368 15.32 -8.10 8.80
C PRO A 368 15.20 -7.41 7.44
N THR A 369 14.61 -6.21 7.40
CA THR A 369 14.39 -5.45 6.16
C THR A 369 15.36 -4.28 6.05
N MET A 370 15.82 -3.98 4.84
CA MET A 370 16.66 -2.80 4.59
C MET A 370 15.80 -1.53 4.69
N GLU A 371 16.19 -0.62 5.58
CA GLU A 371 15.54 0.69 5.75
C GLU A 371 16.60 1.80 5.66
N THR A 372 16.21 2.98 5.16
CA THR A 372 17.04 4.18 5.30
C THR A 372 17.23 4.50 6.79
N SER A 373 18.48 4.70 7.20
CA SER A 373 18.82 4.99 8.60
C SER A 373 18.19 6.32 9.07
N ASN A 374 18.10 6.45 10.39
CA ASN A 374 17.71 7.68 11.08
C ASN A 374 18.80 8.12 12.06
N ARG A 375 18.62 9.29 12.68
CA ARG A 375 19.58 9.90 13.61
C ARG A 375 19.98 8.97 14.74
N ILE A 376 18.99 8.36 15.40
CA ILE A 376 19.22 7.51 16.58
C ILE A 376 20.03 6.28 16.21
N ILE A 377 19.69 5.61 15.10
CA ILE A 377 20.44 4.43 14.65
C ILE A 377 21.87 4.81 14.26
N ARG A 378 22.11 6.00 13.69
CA ARG A 378 23.47 6.49 13.40
C ARG A 378 24.27 6.78 14.67
N LEU A 379 23.67 7.46 15.65
CA LEU A 379 24.31 7.78 16.93
C LEU A 379 24.68 6.52 17.72
N PHE A 380 23.86 5.47 17.65
CA PHE A 380 24.05 4.22 18.37
C PHE A 380 24.39 3.04 17.43
N LYS A 381 25.18 3.31 16.37
CA LYS A 381 25.50 2.34 15.30
C LYS A 381 26.06 1.00 15.82
N SER A 382 26.84 1.02 16.90
CA SER A 382 27.41 -0.17 17.54
C SER A 382 26.37 -1.08 18.20
N HIS A 383 25.19 -0.56 18.52
CA HIS A 383 24.07 -1.28 19.16
C HIS A 383 22.87 -1.44 18.22
N LYS A 384 23.07 -1.28 16.90
CA LYS A 384 21.98 -1.28 15.90
C LYS A 384 21.13 -2.55 15.92
N ASP A 385 21.73 -3.69 16.27
CA ASP A 385 21.08 -5.01 16.35
C ASP A 385 20.15 -5.15 17.56
N ARG A 386 20.26 -4.24 18.54
CA ARG A 386 19.40 -4.18 19.73
C ARG A 386 18.14 -3.33 19.53
N PHE A 387 17.97 -2.69 18.38
CA PHE A 387 16.73 -2.01 18.01
C PHE A 387 15.74 -2.97 17.37
N LEU A 388 14.46 -2.83 17.73
CA LEU A 388 13.36 -3.63 17.20
C LEU A 388 12.20 -2.74 16.77
N ARG A 389 11.75 -2.93 15.54
CA ARG A 389 10.51 -2.34 15.04
C ARG A 389 9.32 -3.20 15.50
N VAL A 390 8.33 -2.60 16.14
CA VAL A 390 7.12 -3.32 16.57
C VAL A 390 5.90 -2.70 15.92
N GLN A 391 5.11 -3.48 15.19
CA GLN A 391 3.87 -3.06 14.54
C GLN A 391 2.67 -3.83 15.09
N PHE A 392 1.58 -3.13 15.38
CA PHE A 392 0.32 -3.72 15.84
C PHE A 392 -0.67 -3.80 14.68
N THR A 393 -1.21 -4.98 14.42
CA THR A 393 -2.21 -5.23 13.36
C THR A 393 -3.33 -6.14 13.88
N ASP A 394 -4.47 -6.22 13.18
CA ASP A 394 -5.49 -7.25 13.38
C ASP A 394 -5.17 -8.49 12.53
N GLU A 395 -5.80 -9.63 12.82
CA GLU A 395 -5.43 -10.93 12.22
C GLU A 395 -5.37 -10.88 10.68
N GLY A 396 -4.31 -11.48 10.13
CA GLY A 396 -3.93 -11.38 8.72
C GLY A 396 -3.52 -9.96 8.29
N SER A 397 -2.77 -9.27 9.16
CA SER A 397 -2.10 -7.98 8.88
C SER A 397 -3.03 -6.81 8.56
N SER A 398 -4.30 -6.84 8.97
CA SER A 398 -5.21 -5.68 8.76
C SER A 398 -4.84 -4.55 9.71
N PRO A 399 -5.06 -3.26 9.36
CA PRO A 399 -5.04 -2.22 10.38
C PRO A 399 -6.03 -2.54 11.50
N ILE A 400 -5.67 -2.24 12.74
CA ILE A 400 -6.60 -2.37 13.87
C ILE A 400 -7.64 -1.27 13.67
N SER A 401 -8.90 -1.66 13.43
CA SER A 401 -9.96 -0.69 13.20
C SER A 401 -10.38 -0.03 14.51
N SER A 402 -10.56 1.30 14.47
CA SER A 402 -11.39 2.03 15.41
C SER A 402 -12.87 1.68 15.12
N THR A 403 -13.30 0.47 15.50
CA THR A 403 -14.69 0.04 15.29
C THR A 403 -15.57 0.73 16.32
N ILE A 404 -16.40 1.65 15.84
CA ILE A 404 -17.27 2.43 16.72
C ILE A 404 -18.43 1.55 17.17
N GLY A 405 -18.47 1.23 18.47
CA GLY A 405 -19.59 0.54 19.13
C GLY A 405 -19.29 -0.87 19.65
N GLN A 406 -18.19 -1.51 19.21
CA GLN A 406 -17.74 -2.79 19.79
C GLN A 406 -16.60 -2.52 20.78
N SER A 407 -16.82 -2.80 22.06
CA SER A 407 -15.78 -2.74 23.09
C SER A 407 -14.71 -3.80 22.77
N ASN A 408 -13.63 -3.33 22.12
CA ASN A 408 -12.44 -4.10 21.77
C ASN A 408 -11.35 -3.94 22.84
N ASP A 409 -11.75 -3.69 24.08
CA ASP A 409 -10.85 -3.36 25.19
C ASP A 409 -9.76 -4.40 25.38
N ALA A 410 -10.05 -5.68 25.11
CA ALA A 410 -9.05 -6.76 25.14
C ALA A 410 -7.87 -6.51 24.19
N ILE A 411 -8.13 -6.03 22.97
CA ILE A 411 -7.10 -5.73 21.97
C ILE A 411 -6.24 -4.56 22.45
N TYR A 412 -6.87 -3.45 22.85
CA TYR A 412 -6.17 -2.25 23.31
C TYR A 412 -5.36 -2.52 24.60
N ASN A 413 -5.90 -3.33 25.50
CA ASN A 413 -5.19 -3.79 26.70
C ASN A 413 -3.98 -4.65 26.36
N ARG A 414 -4.05 -5.52 25.36
CA ARG A 414 -2.88 -6.29 24.87
C ARG A 414 -1.80 -5.35 24.37
N ILE A 415 -2.15 -4.37 23.52
CA ILE A 415 -1.20 -3.37 23.01
C ILE A 415 -0.54 -2.62 24.17
N PHE A 416 -1.35 -2.12 25.12
CA PHE A 416 -0.85 -1.40 26.28
C PHE A 416 0.11 -2.25 27.12
N ARG A 417 -0.22 -3.51 27.38
CA ARG A 417 0.64 -4.45 28.12
C ARG A 417 1.96 -4.71 27.40
N THR A 418 1.95 -4.91 26.08
CA THR A 418 3.18 -5.04 25.30
C THR A 418 4.06 -3.79 25.44
N LEU A 419 3.47 -2.59 25.36
CA LEU A 419 4.22 -1.33 25.54
C LEU A 419 4.75 -1.15 26.96
N GLN A 420 4.03 -1.67 27.96
CA GLN A 420 4.39 -1.53 29.37
C GLN A 420 5.46 -2.53 29.82
N TYR A 421 5.31 -3.81 29.44
CA TYR A 421 6.15 -4.91 29.93
C TYR A 421 7.18 -5.40 28.92
N GLY A 422 7.13 -4.93 27.67
CA GLY A 422 8.13 -5.26 26.66
C GLY A 422 7.89 -6.58 25.93
N ILE A 423 8.88 -6.96 25.13
CA ILE A 423 8.92 -8.21 24.35
C ILE A 423 10.21 -8.94 24.70
N LYS A 424 10.16 -10.24 24.96
CA LYS A 424 11.35 -11.05 25.22
C LYS A 424 11.58 -12.04 24.09
N ILE A 425 12.76 -11.99 23.48
CA ILE A 425 13.20 -12.94 22.44
C ILE A 425 14.52 -13.52 22.94
N GLY A 426 14.54 -14.81 23.25
CA GLY A 426 15.72 -15.44 23.87
C GLY A 426 16.08 -14.79 25.21
N ASP A 427 17.31 -14.32 25.29
CA ASP A 427 17.90 -13.59 26.41
C ASP A 427 17.66 -12.08 26.36
N ARG A 428 17.23 -11.53 25.22
CA ARG A 428 17.01 -10.09 25.05
C ARG A 428 15.60 -9.68 25.44
N HIS A 429 15.51 -8.70 26.35
CA HIS A 429 14.27 -8.02 26.70
C HIS A 429 14.22 -6.64 26.05
N TYR A 430 13.27 -6.47 25.14
CA TYR A 430 13.01 -5.25 24.39
C TYR A 430 11.95 -4.42 25.10
N GLU A 431 12.30 -3.19 25.47
CA GLU A 431 11.39 -2.22 26.10
C GLU A 431 10.98 -1.10 25.15
N PHE A 432 9.83 -0.48 25.41
CA PHE A 432 9.32 0.62 24.59
C PHE A 432 10.27 1.82 24.59
N LEU A 433 10.65 2.28 23.40
CA LEU A 433 11.54 3.41 23.20
C LEU A 433 10.77 4.68 22.81
N ALA A 434 10.17 4.70 21.61
CA ALA A 434 9.55 5.89 21.02
C ALA A 434 8.76 5.55 19.75
N PHE A 435 8.09 6.52 19.15
CA PHE A 435 7.52 6.43 17.80
C PHE A 435 7.54 7.78 17.09
N SER A 436 7.65 7.78 15.76
CA SER A 436 7.46 8.95 14.89
C SER A 436 5.99 9.11 14.49
N SER A 437 5.62 10.27 13.94
CA SER A 437 4.25 10.49 13.42
C SER A 437 3.88 9.55 12.27
N SER A 438 4.84 9.10 11.45
CA SER A 438 4.57 8.09 10.41
C SER A 438 4.30 6.73 11.03
N GLN A 439 5.12 6.34 12.01
CA GLN A 439 4.97 5.07 12.72
C GLN A 439 3.66 5.02 13.51
N LEU A 440 3.26 6.12 14.15
CA LEU A 440 1.98 6.23 14.83
C LEU A 440 0.79 5.93 13.89
N ARG A 441 0.80 6.50 12.68
CA ARG A 441 -0.22 6.22 11.63
C ARG A 441 -0.19 4.79 11.09
N GLU A 442 0.94 4.11 11.21
CA GLU A 442 1.13 2.71 10.83
C GLU A 442 0.88 1.74 12.00
N HIS A 443 0.46 2.27 13.16
CA HIS A 443 0.31 1.55 14.43
C HIS A 443 1.61 0.83 14.83
N SER A 444 2.73 1.53 14.63
CA SER A 444 4.10 1.03 14.76
C SER A 444 4.92 1.89 15.72
N CYS A 445 5.95 1.31 16.33
CA CYS A 445 6.84 1.97 17.28
C CYS A 445 8.20 1.27 17.37
N TRP A 446 9.12 1.90 18.10
CA TRP A 446 10.46 1.40 18.37
C TRP A 446 10.56 0.82 19.76
N PHE A 447 11.25 -0.31 19.84
CA PHE A 447 11.69 -0.93 21.07
C PHE A 447 13.21 -1.06 21.05
N PHE A 448 13.81 -1.14 22.24
CA PHE A 448 15.25 -1.31 22.41
C PHE A 448 15.53 -2.37 23.47
N ALA A 449 16.49 -3.25 23.21
CA ALA A 449 16.98 -4.19 24.20
C ALA A 449 18.13 -3.58 24.99
N SER A 450 17.89 -3.26 26.26
CA SER A 450 18.90 -2.64 27.13
C SER A 450 20.10 -3.55 27.38
N SER A 451 21.29 -2.98 27.50
CA SER A 451 22.53 -3.64 27.93
C SER A 451 23.01 -3.03 29.24
N ASP A 452 24.06 -3.59 29.83
CA ASP A 452 24.65 -3.06 31.07
C ASP A 452 25.15 -1.61 30.93
N THR A 453 25.43 -1.18 29.69
CA THR A 453 26.00 0.14 29.38
C THR A 453 25.00 1.13 28.77
N LEU A 454 23.89 0.66 28.21
CA LEU A 454 22.96 1.49 27.44
C LEU A 454 21.52 1.03 27.64
N THR A 455 20.65 1.95 28.05
CA THR A 455 19.22 1.71 28.28
C THR A 455 18.35 2.53 27.33
N ALA A 456 17.06 2.21 27.22
CA ALA A 456 16.14 3.04 26.44
C ALA A 456 15.99 4.46 27.02
N ASP A 457 16.12 4.63 28.34
CA ASP A 457 16.09 5.95 29.00
C ASP A 457 17.30 6.80 28.59
N HIS A 458 18.51 6.24 28.61
CA HIS A 458 19.72 6.93 28.14
C HIS A 458 19.59 7.36 26.67
N ILE A 459 18.99 6.54 25.81
CA ILE A 459 18.74 6.91 24.41
C ILE A 459 17.76 8.09 24.32
N ARG A 460 16.69 8.09 25.13
CA ARG A 460 15.69 9.18 25.16
C ARG A 460 16.30 10.49 25.63
N GLU A 461 17.17 10.47 26.65
CA GLU A 461 17.92 11.64 27.13
C GLU A 461 18.83 12.24 26.05
N ARG A 462 19.39 11.41 25.17
CA ARG A 462 20.25 11.85 24.07
C ARG A 462 19.49 12.41 22.86
N MET A 463 18.16 12.36 22.83
CA MET A 463 17.37 12.86 21.68
C MET A 463 17.24 14.38 21.66
N GLY A 464 17.28 15.03 22.82
CA GLY A 464 17.10 16.48 22.98
C GLY A 464 16.44 16.82 24.32
N ASP A 465 16.27 18.12 24.58
CA ASP A 465 15.53 18.61 25.73
C ASP A 465 14.06 18.83 25.38
N PHE A 466 13.18 18.17 26.12
CA PHE A 466 11.73 18.24 25.94
C PHE A 466 11.01 18.70 27.23
N SER A 467 11.75 19.15 28.24
CA SER A 467 11.25 19.45 29.59
C SER A 467 10.14 20.51 29.62
N ASP A 468 10.20 21.47 28.68
CA ASP A 468 9.20 22.52 28.49
C ASP A 468 7.90 22.04 27.81
N ILE A 469 7.89 20.84 27.24
CA ILE A 469 6.73 20.34 26.49
C ILE A 469 5.76 19.60 27.42
N LYS A 470 4.70 20.29 27.84
CA LYS A 470 3.66 19.75 28.74
C LYS A 470 2.55 18.95 28.05
N VAL A 471 2.49 18.98 26.71
CA VAL A 471 1.49 18.24 25.92
C VAL A 471 2.07 16.90 25.49
N VAL A 472 1.48 15.79 25.97
CA VAL A 472 1.98 14.42 25.73
C VAL A 472 2.14 14.10 24.24
N ALA A 473 1.14 14.43 23.42
CA ALA A 473 1.16 14.18 21.97
C ALA A 473 2.28 14.96 21.29
N LYS A 474 2.42 16.27 21.61
CA LYS A 474 3.50 17.12 21.11
C LYS A 474 4.87 16.58 21.53
N TYR A 475 5.03 16.20 22.80
CA TYR A 475 6.26 15.60 23.34
C TYR A 475 6.66 14.35 22.55
N ALA A 476 5.73 13.40 22.39
CA ALA A 476 5.96 12.17 21.64
C ALA A 476 6.31 12.47 20.17
N ALA A 477 5.62 13.43 19.54
CA ALA A 477 5.93 13.85 18.17
C ALA A 477 7.31 14.52 18.03
N ARG A 478 7.79 15.24 19.05
CA ARG A 478 9.14 15.84 19.06
C ARG A 478 10.23 14.79 19.24
N MET A 479 10.07 13.90 20.22
CA MET A 479 10.93 12.72 20.39
C MET A 479 11.02 11.88 19.10
N GLY A 480 9.86 11.63 18.48
CA GLY A 480 9.72 10.87 17.24
C GLY A 480 10.44 11.45 16.01
N GLN A 481 10.75 12.75 15.98
CA GLN A 481 11.44 13.37 14.84
C GLN A 481 12.85 12.83 14.65
N CYS A 482 13.51 12.37 15.72
CA CYS A 482 14.84 11.76 15.65
C CYS A 482 14.85 10.42 14.89
N PHE A 483 13.67 9.82 14.69
CA PHE A 483 13.49 8.59 13.90
C PHE A 483 13.05 8.85 12.46
N SER A 484 13.13 10.10 11.98
CA SER A 484 12.90 10.41 10.56
C SER A 484 13.97 9.74 9.70
N SER A 485 13.54 8.98 8.69
CA SER A 485 14.44 8.45 7.66
C SER A 485 15.09 9.61 6.91
N THR A 486 16.42 9.73 7.02
CA THR A 486 17.18 10.90 6.59
C THR A 486 18.58 10.51 6.17
N ARG A 487 19.19 11.31 5.29
CA ARG A 487 20.60 11.18 4.92
C ARG A 487 21.41 12.28 5.59
N ALA A 488 22.42 11.89 6.37
CA ALA A 488 23.35 12.84 6.99
C ALA A 488 24.28 13.43 5.93
N ILE A 489 24.32 14.76 5.81
CA ILE A 489 25.08 15.46 4.78
C ILE A 489 26.34 16.11 5.34
N ALA A 490 26.20 16.98 6.33
CA ALA A 490 27.31 17.77 6.85
C ALA A 490 27.13 18.05 8.33
N HIS A 491 28.24 18.05 9.08
CA HIS A 491 28.28 18.62 10.41
C HIS A 491 28.45 20.14 10.28
N LEU A 492 27.54 20.92 10.86
CA LEU A 492 27.56 22.38 10.80
C LEU A 492 28.06 22.95 12.12
N PRO A 493 29.16 23.71 12.14
CA PRO A 493 29.55 24.51 13.30
C PRO A 493 28.41 25.44 13.75
N VAL A 494 28.29 25.70 15.05
CA VAL A 494 27.22 26.57 15.60
C VAL A 494 27.20 27.95 14.94
N ASN A 495 28.38 28.50 14.62
CA ASN A 495 28.52 29.80 13.95
C ASN A 495 27.92 29.84 12.53
N ASP A 496 27.75 28.69 11.89
CA ASP A 496 27.14 28.56 10.56
C ASP A 496 25.61 28.44 10.64
N ILE A 497 25.04 28.33 11.84
CA ILE A 497 23.59 28.25 12.08
C ILE A 497 23.11 29.57 12.69
N LYS A 498 22.44 30.41 11.89
CA LYS A 498 21.95 31.72 12.35
C LYS A 498 20.43 31.72 12.54
N LEU A 499 19.94 32.15 13.69
CA LEU A 499 18.51 32.35 13.92
C LEU A 499 18.05 33.69 13.34
N ILE A 500 16.97 33.70 12.57
CA ILE A 500 16.32 34.91 12.02
C ILE A 500 14.83 34.94 12.41
N PRO A 501 14.21 36.12 12.62
CA PRO A 501 12.83 36.21 13.13
C PRO A 501 11.81 35.73 12.09
N ASP A 502 10.69 35.12 12.49
CA ASP A 502 9.60 34.80 11.56
C ASP A 502 8.97 36.07 10.92
N VAL A 503 8.48 35.91 9.70
CA VAL A 503 7.71 36.94 8.97
C VAL A 503 6.24 36.78 9.34
N CYS A 504 5.76 37.61 10.28
CA CYS A 504 4.39 37.58 10.75
C CYS A 504 3.61 38.83 10.31
N ARG A 505 2.39 38.64 9.81
CA ARG A 505 1.47 39.73 9.46
C ARG A 505 0.05 39.34 9.85
N ASN A 506 -0.68 40.27 10.49
CA ASN A 506 -2.10 40.09 10.88
C ASN A 506 -2.41 38.79 11.66
N GLY A 507 -1.47 38.34 12.50
CA GLY A 507 -1.63 37.10 13.28
C GLY A 507 -1.28 35.80 12.52
N PHE A 508 -0.89 35.89 11.24
CA PHE A 508 -0.43 34.76 10.43
C PHE A 508 1.09 34.78 10.26
N THR A 509 1.70 33.59 10.20
CA THR A 509 3.15 33.41 10.04
C THR A 509 3.46 32.97 8.62
N PHE A 510 3.84 33.93 7.77
CA PHE A 510 4.10 33.69 6.34
C PHE A 510 5.35 32.82 6.11
N SER A 511 6.29 32.82 7.06
CA SER A 511 7.51 32.02 7.01
C SER A 511 7.45 30.70 7.76
N ASP A 512 6.27 30.22 8.17
CA ASP A 512 6.14 29.05 9.04
C ASP A 512 6.81 27.82 8.42
N GLY A 513 7.94 27.40 9.00
CA GLY A 513 8.65 26.22 8.57
C GLY A 513 9.73 26.42 7.51
N VAL A 514 9.98 27.64 6.99
CA VAL A 514 10.98 27.89 5.95
C VAL A 514 12.14 28.80 6.39
N GLY A 515 13.36 28.35 6.12
CA GLY A 515 14.61 29.06 6.38
C GLY A 515 15.45 29.20 5.11
N LYS A 516 16.73 29.56 5.27
CA LYS A 516 17.64 29.83 4.16
C LYS A 516 18.87 28.92 4.19
N ILE A 517 19.38 28.56 3.02
CA ILE A 517 20.62 27.79 2.83
C ILE A 517 21.52 28.47 1.81
N SER A 518 22.83 28.37 2.00
CA SER A 518 23.80 28.86 1.03
C SER A 518 23.75 28.04 -0.28
N PRO A 519 24.06 28.66 -1.44
CA PRO A 519 24.14 27.93 -2.71
C PRO A 519 25.20 26.84 -2.71
N ASN A 520 26.30 27.04 -1.97
CA ASN A 520 27.39 26.07 -1.87
C ASN A 520 26.97 24.80 -1.12
N LEU A 521 26.28 24.94 0.00
CA LEU A 521 25.81 23.79 0.76
C LEU A 521 24.71 23.03 -0.01
N SER A 522 23.85 23.73 -0.75
CA SER A 522 22.89 23.07 -1.66
C SER A 522 23.59 22.23 -2.75
N ARG A 523 24.71 22.72 -3.29
CA ARG A 523 25.52 21.96 -4.27
C ARG A 523 26.13 20.70 -3.66
N GLN A 524 26.68 20.80 -2.45
CA GLN A 524 27.19 19.63 -1.71
C GLN A 524 26.09 18.60 -1.43
N ILE A 525 24.87 19.06 -1.09
CA ILE A 525 23.70 18.18 -0.93
C ILE A 525 23.42 17.44 -2.24
N ALA A 526 23.41 18.15 -3.38
CA ALA A 526 23.17 17.53 -4.67
C ALA A 526 24.21 16.46 -5.03
N GLU A 527 25.49 16.73 -4.79
CA GLU A 527 26.58 15.79 -5.03
C GLU A 527 26.47 14.55 -4.14
N LYS A 528 26.35 14.73 -2.83
CA LYS A 528 26.27 13.62 -1.86
C LYS A 528 24.99 12.82 -2.03
N MET A 529 23.87 13.47 -2.39
CA MET A 529 22.62 12.80 -2.68
C MET A 529 22.53 12.19 -4.07
N LYS A 530 23.47 12.51 -4.98
CA LYS A 530 23.48 12.14 -6.41
C LYS A 530 22.23 12.66 -7.15
N LEU A 531 21.85 13.91 -6.89
CA LEU A 531 20.72 14.58 -7.56
C LEU A 531 21.14 15.07 -8.96
N ARG A 532 20.17 15.15 -9.90
CA ARG A 532 20.42 15.60 -11.28
C ARG A 532 20.78 17.08 -11.40
N SER A 533 20.27 17.90 -10.49
CA SER A 533 20.47 19.33 -10.43
C SER A 533 20.59 19.78 -8.98
N THR A 534 21.19 20.96 -8.78
CA THR A 534 21.23 21.60 -7.47
C THR A 534 19.81 22.04 -7.10
N PRO A 535 19.25 21.58 -5.97
CA PRO A 535 17.89 21.94 -5.58
C PRO A 535 17.82 23.39 -5.09
N SER A 536 16.73 24.07 -5.43
CA SER A 536 16.43 25.43 -4.94
C SER A 536 15.95 25.42 -3.49
N ALA A 537 15.39 24.29 -3.03
CA ALA A 537 15.00 24.11 -1.65
C ALA A 537 15.17 22.65 -1.20
N VAL A 538 15.41 22.44 0.09
CA VAL A 538 15.58 21.11 0.68
C VAL A 538 14.75 20.97 1.94
N GLN A 539 14.08 19.82 2.12
CA GLN A 539 13.44 19.48 3.38
C GLN A 539 14.46 18.82 4.32
N PHE A 540 14.58 19.33 5.54
CA PHE A 540 15.69 18.99 6.43
C PHE A 540 15.28 18.70 7.88
N ARG A 541 16.23 18.13 8.61
CA ARG A 541 16.30 18.06 10.07
C ARG A 541 17.70 18.52 10.52
N LEU A 542 17.76 19.22 11.65
CA LEU A 542 19.02 19.63 12.27
C LEU A 542 18.77 19.86 13.76
N GLY A 543 19.30 19.01 14.63
CA GLY A 543 18.97 19.07 16.06
C GLY A 543 17.45 19.04 16.26
N GLY A 544 16.89 20.04 16.95
CA GLY A 544 15.44 20.21 17.09
C GLY A 544 14.77 21.06 16.01
N TYR A 545 15.50 21.51 14.99
CA TYR A 545 14.96 22.20 13.82
C TYR A 545 14.35 21.23 12.80
N LYS A 546 13.16 21.58 12.30
CA LYS A 546 12.45 20.91 11.21
C LYS A 546 11.87 21.95 10.26
N GLY A 547 12.04 21.72 8.95
CA GLY A 547 11.33 22.49 7.94
C GLY A 547 11.92 22.34 6.54
N VAL A 548 11.85 23.43 5.78
CA VAL A 548 12.49 23.62 4.48
C VAL A 548 13.60 24.67 4.59
N LEU A 549 14.71 24.49 3.87
CA LEU A 549 15.68 25.56 3.62
C LEU A 549 15.65 25.91 2.13
N CYS A 550 15.41 27.18 1.84
CA CYS A 550 15.41 27.73 0.48
C CYS A 550 16.76 28.41 0.18
N VAL A 551 17.28 28.24 -1.02
CA VAL A 551 18.56 28.86 -1.42
C VAL A 551 18.45 30.38 -1.28
N SER A 552 19.49 31.02 -0.77
CA SER A 552 19.60 32.49 -0.75
C SER A 552 20.93 32.93 -1.34
N ARG A 553 20.90 33.85 -2.31
CA ARG A 553 22.10 34.42 -2.96
C ARG A 553 23.01 35.20 -1.99
N TYR A 554 22.50 35.60 -0.83
CA TYR A 554 23.22 36.42 0.14
C TYR A 554 24.02 35.59 1.16
N LEU A 555 23.76 34.28 1.25
CA LEU A 555 24.49 33.39 2.15
C LEU A 555 25.78 32.88 1.49
N ARG A 556 26.86 32.88 2.28
CA ARG A 556 28.18 32.43 1.86
C ARG A 556 28.54 31.10 2.53
N GLU A 557 29.53 30.41 1.97
CA GLU A 557 30.12 29.19 2.55
C GLU A 557 29.07 28.13 2.90
N ASN A 558 29.09 27.55 4.10
CA ASN A 558 28.17 26.49 4.52
C ASN A 558 27.06 27.01 5.46
N GLN A 559 26.76 28.31 5.41
CA GLN A 559 25.79 28.92 6.31
C GLN A 559 24.35 28.52 6.02
N ILE A 560 23.58 28.39 7.09
CA ILE A 560 22.12 28.30 7.07
C ILE A 560 21.52 29.37 7.98
N GLN A 561 20.29 29.77 7.68
CA GLN A 561 19.48 30.57 8.58
C GLN A 561 18.17 29.86 8.89
N VAL A 562 17.87 29.71 10.17
CA VAL A 562 16.69 29.01 10.68
C VAL A 562 15.77 30.00 11.40
N ARG A 563 14.49 29.65 11.56
CA ARG A 563 13.47 30.50 12.21
C ARG A 563 12.91 29.88 13.49
N PRO A 564 12.33 30.68 14.41
CA PRO A 564 11.63 30.17 15.59
C PRO A 564 10.55 29.13 15.25
N SER A 565 9.78 29.36 14.18
CA SER A 565 8.80 28.40 13.67
C SER A 565 9.42 27.04 13.32
N GLN A 566 10.70 26.98 12.95
CA GLN A 566 11.40 25.73 12.65
C GLN A 566 11.93 25.02 13.90
N LEU A 567 12.23 25.75 14.98
CA LEU A 567 12.73 25.19 16.24
C LEU A 567 11.60 24.50 17.01
N LYS A 568 11.66 23.19 17.14
CA LYS A 568 10.59 22.41 17.76
C LYS A 568 10.91 21.95 19.19
N PHE A 569 12.18 21.89 19.56
CA PHE A 569 12.75 21.56 20.87
C PHE A 569 14.25 21.87 20.86
N ASP A 570 14.90 21.97 22.02
CA ASP A 570 16.34 22.26 22.09
C ASP A 570 17.19 20.99 21.95
N SER A 571 18.32 21.09 21.25
CA SER A 571 19.22 19.95 21.02
C SER A 571 20.63 20.41 20.68
N PRO A 572 21.67 19.79 21.25
CA PRO A 572 23.07 20.07 20.92
C PRO A 572 23.53 19.41 19.61
N HIS A 573 22.65 18.68 18.91
CA HIS A 573 23.01 17.94 17.70
C HIS A 573 23.07 18.86 16.47
N CYS A 574 24.24 18.95 15.85
CA CYS A 574 24.53 19.89 14.75
C CYS A 574 24.77 19.22 13.38
N GLU A 575 24.28 18.00 13.16
CA GLU A 575 24.35 17.34 11.85
C GLU A 575 23.14 17.71 10.99
N LEU A 576 23.40 18.22 9.78
CA LEU A 576 22.38 18.53 8.78
C LEU A 576 21.94 17.24 8.08
N GLU A 577 20.67 16.92 8.21
CA GLU A 577 20.06 15.70 7.72
C GLU A 577 18.99 16.05 6.67
N ILE A 578 19.12 15.50 5.46
CA ILE A 578 18.20 15.81 4.35
C ILE A 578 17.21 14.68 4.13
N ILE A 579 15.95 15.07 3.90
CA ILE A 579 14.84 14.18 3.53
C ILE A 579 14.72 14.14 2.01
N LYS A 580 14.49 15.30 1.37
CA LYS A 580 14.35 15.45 -0.09
C LYS A 580 14.78 16.84 -0.56
N GLY A 581 15.16 16.96 -1.83
CA GLY A 581 15.34 18.24 -2.53
C GLY A 581 14.15 18.60 -3.41
N SER A 582 14.02 19.88 -3.76
CA SER A 582 13.01 20.38 -4.70
C SER A 582 13.20 19.78 -6.09
N THR A 583 12.10 19.35 -6.72
CA THR A 583 12.10 18.80 -8.07
C THR A 583 10.73 19.01 -8.72
N PHE A 584 10.70 19.15 -10.05
CA PHE A 584 9.45 19.26 -10.78
C PHE A 584 8.69 17.93 -10.74
N ILE A 585 7.44 17.96 -10.25
CA ILE A 585 6.53 16.82 -10.29
C ILE A 585 5.28 17.24 -11.09
N PRO A 586 4.83 16.46 -12.09
CA PRO A 586 3.61 16.75 -12.82
C PRO A 586 2.37 16.82 -11.90
N ALA A 587 1.43 17.72 -12.21
CA ALA A 587 0.16 17.79 -11.49
C ALA A 587 -0.79 16.66 -11.90
N TYR A 588 -1.52 16.15 -10.90
CA TYR A 588 -2.62 15.23 -11.11
C TYR A 588 -3.82 15.68 -10.28
N LEU A 589 -5.02 15.54 -10.86
CA LEU A 589 -6.24 15.60 -10.09
C LEU A 589 -6.45 14.27 -9.36
N ASN A 590 -7.17 14.33 -8.24
CA ASN A 590 -7.62 13.17 -7.48
C ASN A 590 -9.12 13.31 -7.18
N ARG A 591 -9.72 12.28 -6.57
CA ARG A 591 -11.15 12.26 -6.23
C ARG A 591 -11.59 13.49 -5.43
N GLN A 592 -10.81 13.92 -4.45
CA GLN A 592 -11.13 15.08 -3.62
C GLN A 592 -11.10 16.38 -4.43
N ALA A 593 -10.03 16.63 -5.17
CA ALA A 593 -9.88 17.82 -6.00
C ALA A 593 -10.97 17.92 -7.08
N ILE A 594 -11.30 16.81 -7.76
CA ILE A 594 -12.38 16.77 -8.75
C ILE A 594 -13.74 17.08 -8.09
N THR A 595 -13.99 16.52 -6.90
CA THR A 595 -15.23 16.78 -6.15
C THR A 595 -15.38 18.27 -5.82
N LEU A 596 -14.30 18.92 -5.38
CA LEU A 596 -14.31 20.35 -5.07
C LEU A 596 -14.41 21.22 -6.32
N LEU A 597 -13.64 20.95 -7.36
CA LEU A 597 -13.68 21.73 -8.60
C LEU A 597 -15.04 21.66 -9.30
N SER A 598 -15.65 20.46 -9.36
CA SER A 598 -17.02 20.27 -9.87
C SER A 598 -18.02 21.09 -9.02
N ALA A 599 -17.92 21.04 -7.69
CA ALA A 599 -18.77 21.85 -6.81
C ALA A 599 -18.58 23.36 -7.01
N LEU A 600 -17.33 23.83 -7.21
CA LEU A 600 -16.99 25.23 -7.49
C LEU A 600 -17.37 25.70 -8.91
N GLY A 601 -17.98 24.82 -9.72
CA GLY A 601 -18.59 25.16 -11.00
C GLY A 601 -17.75 24.87 -12.24
N VAL A 602 -16.67 24.08 -12.12
CA VAL A 602 -15.96 23.52 -13.28
C VAL A 602 -16.86 22.49 -13.96
N PRO A 603 -17.12 22.58 -15.29
CA PRO A 603 -18.01 21.65 -15.97
C PRO A 603 -17.50 20.20 -15.92
N ASP A 604 -18.40 19.26 -15.65
CA ASP A 604 -18.10 17.82 -15.55
C ASP A 604 -17.51 17.24 -16.86
N GLU A 605 -17.90 17.82 -18.00
CA GLU A 605 -17.43 17.45 -19.34
C GLU A 605 -15.92 17.62 -19.49
N ILE A 606 -15.32 18.61 -18.81
CA ILE A 606 -13.87 18.87 -18.87
C ILE A 606 -13.11 17.67 -18.30
N PHE A 607 -13.51 17.14 -17.14
CA PHE A 607 -12.85 15.97 -16.55
C PHE A 607 -13.00 14.73 -17.43
N THR A 608 -14.14 14.60 -18.10
CA THR A 608 -14.40 13.49 -19.05
C THR A 608 -13.47 13.60 -20.25
N GLN A 609 -13.35 14.78 -20.85
CA GLN A 609 -12.44 15.05 -21.97
C GLN A 609 -10.99 14.78 -21.60
N MET A 610 -10.52 15.27 -20.44
CA MET A 610 -9.15 15.04 -19.96
C MET A 610 -8.87 13.55 -19.73
N LYS A 611 -9.84 12.82 -19.16
CA LYS A 611 -9.75 11.35 -19.02
C LYS A 611 -9.68 10.66 -20.38
N ASP A 612 -10.54 11.04 -21.32
CA ASP A 612 -10.58 10.44 -22.67
C ASP A 612 -9.27 10.71 -23.45
N GLU A 613 -8.72 11.92 -23.34
CA GLU A 613 -7.41 12.27 -23.89
C GLU A 613 -6.33 11.35 -23.33
N GLN A 614 -6.27 11.19 -22.01
CA GLN A 614 -5.29 10.32 -21.35
C GLN A 614 -5.45 8.85 -21.74
N VAL A 615 -6.67 8.33 -21.85
CA VAL A 615 -6.91 6.94 -22.31
C VAL A 615 -6.42 6.76 -23.75
N ARG A 616 -6.73 7.70 -24.66
CA ARG A 616 -6.25 7.64 -26.05
C ARG A 616 -4.73 7.71 -26.15
N GLU A 617 -4.07 8.50 -25.31
CA GLU A 617 -2.59 8.54 -25.26
C GLU A 617 -2.02 7.19 -24.79
N LEU A 618 -2.63 6.57 -23.78
CA LEU A 618 -2.24 5.25 -23.28
C LEU A 618 -2.48 4.11 -24.28
N GLU A 619 -3.43 4.24 -25.18
CA GLU A 619 -3.64 3.29 -26.28
C GLU A 619 -2.58 3.48 -27.38
N LYS A 620 -2.36 4.74 -27.80
CA LYS A 620 -1.40 5.10 -28.85
C LYS A 620 0.04 4.80 -28.46
N MET A 621 0.38 4.82 -27.16
CA MET A 621 1.75 4.56 -26.70
C MET A 621 2.28 3.17 -27.05
N LEU A 622 1.40 2.18 -27.29
CA LEU A 622 1.83 0.82 -27.65
C LEU A 622 2.28 0.71 -29.11
N LEU A 623 1.89 1.67 -29.95
CA LEU A 623 2.08 1.61 -31.41
C LEU A 623 2.97 2.74 -31.95
N ASN A 624 3.24 3.76 -31.14
CA ASN A 624 3.93 4.96 -31.58
C ASN A 624 5.02 5.37 -30.59
N ASP A 625 6.29 5.24 -31.01
CA ASP A 625 7.46 5.55 -30.18
C ASP A 625 7.44 6.97 -29.63
N HIS A 626 7.06 7.97 -30.42
CA HIS A 626 7.03 9.35 -29.95
C HIS A 626 6.01 9.54 -28.80
N THR A 627 4.83 8.91 -28.93
CA THR A 627 3.80 8.92 -27.88
C THR A 627 4.25 8.13 -26.66
N ALA A 628 4.89 6.97 -26.85
CA ALA A 628 5.49 6.18 -25.78
C ALA A 628 6.51 6.99 -24.98
N MET A 629 7.46 7.62 -25.67
CA MET A 629 8.46 8.49 -25.07
C MET A 629 7.81 9.61 -24.28
N LYS A 630 6.84 10.32 -24.88
CA LYS A 630 6.10 11.38 -24.20
C LYS A 630 5.46 10.86 -22.92
N VAL A 631 4.66 9.80 -22.97
CA VAL A 631 3.91 9.28 -21.81
C VAL A 631 4.84 8.78 -20.71
N LEU A 632 5.90 8.04 -21.05
CA LEU A 632 6.87 7.52 -20.08
C LEU A 632 7.63 8.64 -19.37
N LEU A 633 8.10 9.65 -20.12
CA LEU A 633 8.83 10.79 -19.55
C LEU A 633 7.96 11.72 -18.71
N HIS A 634 6.63 11.73 -18.94
CA HIS A 634 5.67 12.44 -18.06
C HIS A 634 5.31 11.64 -16.80
N ASN A 635 5.67 10.37 -16.71
CA ASN A 635 5.35 9.49 -15.58
C ASN A 635 6.63 8.84 -15.02
N ILE A 636 7.65 9.66 -14.78
CA ILE A 636 8.92 9.19 -14.20
C ILE A 636 8.67 8.71 -12.78
N ASP A 637 9.07 7.47 -12.52
CA ASP A 637 9.06 6.86 -11.20
C ASP A 637 10.39 7.10 -10.45
N GLU A 638 10.34 7.00 -9.12
CA GLU A 638 11.49 7.21 -8.22
C GLU A 638 12.67 6.28 -8.54
N HIS A 639 12.40 5.09 -9.10
CA HIS A 639 13.39 4.06 -9.41
C HIS A 639 13.87 4.09 -10.87
N GLY A 640 13.38 5.02 -11.68
CA GLY A 640 13.82 5.26 -13.06
C GLY A 640 13.36 4.24 -14.10
N ILE A 641 12.38 3.37 -13.80
CA ILE A 641 11.84 2.37 -14.73
C ILE A 641 11.28 2.98 -16.01
N SER A 642 10.43 4.00 -15.90
CA SER A 642 9.85 4.69 -17.06
C SER A 642 10.94 5.27 -17.96
N ARG A 643 12.07 5.69 -17.39
CA ARG A 643 13.21 6.20 -18.17
C ARG A 643 13.97 5.09 -18.87
N ILE A 644 14.21 3.96 -18.20
CA ILE A 644 14.79 2.77 -18.86
C ILE A 644 13.91 2.36 -20.04
N MET A 645 12.59 2.25 -19.83
CA MET A 645 11.65 1.94 -20.92
C MET A 645 11.73 2.97 -22.06
N ALA A 646 11.88 4.25 -21.74
CA ALA A 646 12.06 5.30 -22.73
C ALA A 646 13.37 5.12 -23.53
N ASP A 647 14.49 4.76 -22.88
CA ASP A 647 15.75 4.48 -23.58
C ASP A 647 15.64 3.26 -24.53
N LEU A 648 14.88 2.22 -24.13
CA LEU A 648 14.58 1.07 -24.98
C LEU A 648 13.70 1.44 -26.18
N VAL A 649 12.65 2.25 -25.97
CA VAL A 649 11.82 2.79 -27.06
C VAL A 649 12.69 3.59 -28.04
N LYS A 650 13.55 4.47 -27.53
CA LYS A 650 14.46 5.28 -28.36
C LYS A 650 15.43 4.43 -29.20
N ALA A 651 15.84 3.27 -28.70
CA ALA A 651 16.67 2.30 -29.44
C ALA A 651 15.88 1.45 -30.46
N GLY A 652 14.56 1.65 -30.57
CA GLY A 652 13.68 1.00 -31.53
C GLY A 652 13.17 -0.38 -31.12
N PHE A 653 13.31 -0.78 -29.85
CA PHE A 653 12.83 -2.09 -29.39
C PHE A 653 11.30 -2.22 -29.38
N LEU A 654 10.57 -1.10 -29.31
CA LEU A 654 9.11 -1.10 -29.41
C LEU A 654 8.66 -1.47 -30.83
N HIS A 655 9.28 -0.87 -31.85
CA HIS A 655 9.05 -1.22 -33.26
C HIS A 655 9.39 -2.68 -33.57
N GLN A 656 10.46 -3.21 -32.98
CA GLN A 656 10.85 -4.63 -33.14
C GLN A 656 9.98 -5.61 -32.36
N ARG A 657 8.99 -5.10 -31.58
CA ARG A 657 8.12 -5.90 -30.72
C ARG A 657 8.90 -6.78 -29.75
N ASP A 658 9.97 -6.24 -29.15
CA ASP A 658 10.71 -6.96 -28.12
C ASP A 658 9.73 -7.37 -26.99
N PRO A 659 9.68 -8.66 -26.62
CA PRO A 659 8.70 -9.18 -25.66
C PRO A 659 8.88 -8.57 -24.27
N TYR A 660 10.12 -8.31 -23.84
CA TYR A 660 10.38 -7.71 -22.54
C TYR A 660 9.80 -6.29 -22.47
N LEU A 661 10.15 -5.40 -23.41
CA LEU A 661 9.61 -4.05 -23.46
C LEU A 661 8.10 -4.04 -23.66
N SER A 662 7.56 -4.91 -24.53
CA SER A 662 6.12 -4.99 -24.79
C SER A 662 5.32 -5.35 -23.53
N ASN A 663 5.83 -6.30 -22.75
CA ASN A 663 5.24 -6.68 -21.47
C ASN A 663 5.33 -5.55 -20.43
N LEU A 664 6.46 -4.83 -20.36
CA LEU A 664 6.58 -3.65 -19.49
C LEU A 664 5.59 -2.54 -19.89
N MET A 665 5.44 -2.27 -21.19
CA MET A 665 4.52 -1.26 -21.73
C MET A 665 3.06 -1.62 -21.47
N ALA A 666 2.68 -2.88 -21.66
CA ALA A 666 1.34 -3.39 -21.34
C ALA A 666 1.04 -3.24 -19.84
N LEU A 667 1.99 -3.60 -18.97
CA LEU A 667 1.85 -3.49 -17.53
C LEU A 667 1.75 -2.02 -17.07
N PHE A 668 2.60 -1.15 -17.61
CA PHE A 668 2.53 0.29 -17.38
C PHE A 668 1.15 0.84 -17.76
N ARG A 669 0.63 0.47 -18.93
CA ARG A 669 -0.70 0.89 -19.40
C ARG A 669 -1.80 0.45 -18.43
N ILE A 670 -1.81 -0.81 -18.03
CA ILE A 670 -2.79 -1.36 -17.08
C ILE A 670 -2.72 -0.60 -15.75
N MET A 671 -1.52 -0.36 -15.24
CA MET A 671 -1.33 0.38 -13.99
C MET A 671 -1.84 1.83 -14.09
N MET A 672 -1.62 2.50 -15.22
CA MET A 672 -2.12 3.86 -15.45
C MET A 672 -3.65 3.89 -15.55
N LEU A 673 -4.26 2.96 -16.30
CA LEU A 673 -5.72 2.83 -16.39
C LEU A 673 -6.35 2.50 -15.03
N LYS A 674 -5.71 1.61 -14.25
CA LYS A 674 -6.14 1.26 -12.89
C LYS A 674 -6.08 2.47 -11.95
N ASN A 675 -5.00 3.26 -11.98
CA ASN A 675 -4.94 4.50 -11.20
C ASN A 675 -5.99 5.53 -11.64
N LEU A 676 -6.29 5.61 -12.94
CA LEU A 676 -7.35 6.48 -13.46
C LEU A 676 -8.73 6.03 -12.96
N LYS A 677 -9.02 4.73 -12.97
CA LYS A 677 -10.27 4.14 -12.48
C LYS A 677 -10.42 4.23 -10.95
N ASP A 678 -9.44 3.70 -10.21
CA ASP A 678 -9.52 3.49 -8.76
C ASP A 678 -9.17 4.74 -7.96
N LYS A 679 -8.52 5.74 -8.55
CA LYS A 679 -8.09 6.95 -7.84
C LYS A 679 -8.46 8.25 -8.54
N ALA A 680 -9.11 8.17 -9.71
CA ALA A 680 -9.38 9.34 -10.56
C ALA A 680 -8.10 10.18 -10.78
N LYS A 681 -6.95 9.51 -10.96
CA LYS A 681 -5.64 10.15 -11.12
C LYS A 681 -5.49 10.73 -12.54
N ILE A 682 -6.19 11.82 -12.82
CA ILE A 682 -6.18 12.50 -14.13
C ILE A 682 -4.94 13.38 -14.24
N SER A 683 -4.14 13.21 -15.29
CA SER A 683 -2.96 14.05 -15.56
C SER A 683 -3.35 15.47 -15.98
N VAL A 684 -2.60 16.48 -15.52
CA VAL A 684 -2.80 17.88 -15.91
C VAL A 684 -1.50 18.43 -16.50
N HIS A 685 -1.44 18.58 -17.83
CA HIS A 685 -0.22 19.01 -18.53
C HIS A 685 0.20 20.46 -18.21
N LYS A 686 -0.79 21.34 -17.98
CA LYS A 686 -0.60 22.72 -17.53
C LYS A 686 -0.70 22.82 -16.01
N GLY A 687 0.16 22.08 -15.32
CA GLY A 687 0.21 22.07 -13.86
C GLY A 687 1.47 21.44 -13.31
N ALA A 688 1.75 21.72 -12.04
CA ALA A 688 2.86 21.15 -11.28
C ALA A 688 2.46 20.84 -9.82
N PHE A 689 3.25 19.99 -9.18
CA PHE A 689 3.18 19.67 -7.76
C PHE A 689 4.55 19.98 -7.15
N LEU A 690 4.65 21.09 -6.41
CA LEU A 690 5.93 21.69 -6.05
C LEU A 690 6.01 22.00 -4.55
N LEU A 691 7.21 21.90 -4.00
CA LEU A 691 7.50 22.31 -2.63
C LEU A 691 7.28 23.82 -2.47
N GLY A 692 6.52 24.21 -1.44
CA GLY A 692 6.28 25.62 -1.13
C GLY A 692 7.48 26.31 -0.49
N VAL A 693 7.76 27.55 -0.87
CA VAL A 693 8.77 28.43 -0.25
C VAL A 693 8.27 29.88 -0.17
N LEU A 694 8.98 30.72 0.59
CA LEU A 694 8.65 32.13 0.80
C LEU A 694 9.46 33.06 -0.11
N ASP A 695 8.83 34.12 -0.60
CA ASP A 695 9.50 35.27 -1.20
C ASP A 695 10.16 36.16 -0.12
N GLU A 696 11.47 36.00 0.01
CA GLU A 696 12.32 36.77 0.93
C GLU A 696 12.69 38.16 0.41
N THR A 697 12.31 38.48 -0.83
CA THR A 697 12.64 39.76 -1.48
C THR A 697 11.51 40.78 -1.41
N GLU A 698 10.34 40.38 -0.89
CA GLU A 698 9.10 41.16 -0.84
C GLU A 698 8.71 41.74 -2.21
N SER A 699 8.97 40.99 -3.29
CA SER A 699 8.71 41.42 -4.67
C SER A 699 7.35 40.98 -5.18
N LEU A 700 6.80 39.89 -4.64
CA LEU A 700 5.46 39.40 -4.96
C LEU A 700 4.42 40.14 -4.10
N LYS A 701 3.35 40.64 -4.72
CA LYS A 701 2.19 41.22 -4.02
C LYS A 701 1.28 40.13 -3.45
N GLU A 702 0.27 40.54 -2.68
CA GLU A 702 -0.81 39.63 -2.25
C GLU A 702 -1.43 38.91 -3.45
N ASP A 703 -1.75 37.61 -3.27
CA ASP A 703 -2.23 36.68 -4.29
C ASP A 703 -1.32 36.49 -5.53
N GLN A 704 -0.08 36.99 -5.49
CA GLN A 704 0.94 36.70 -6.50
C GLN A 704 1.86 35.55 -6.07
N ILE A 705 2.23 34.73 -7.04
CA ILE A 705 3.17 33.62 -6.88
C ILE A 705 4.24 33.68 -7.97
N TYR A 706 5.38 33.02 -7.73
CA TYR A 706 6.39 32.81 -8.76
C TYR A 706 6.66 31.32 -8.95
N ILE A 707 6.73 30.91 -10.23
CA ILE A 707 7.03 29.55 -10.63
C ILE A 707 7.95 29.59 -11.84
N CYS A 708 9.08 28.90 -11.71
CA CYS A 708 9.94 28.55 -12.83
C CYS A 708 10.14 27.04 -12.81
N ARG A 709 9.81 26.38 -13.94
CA ARG A 709 10.01 24.94 -14.09
C ARG A 709 11.23 24.64 -14.94
N SER A 710 11.95 23.59 -14.59
CA SER A 710 12.98 23.00 -15.43
C SER A 710 12.36 22.03 -16.46
N ASP A 711 12.96 21.93 -17.65
CA ASP A 711 12.59 20.88 -18.62
C ASP A 711 13.10 19.52 -18.11
N VAL A 712 12.21 18.54 -18.08
CA VAL A 712 12.48 17.16 -17.65
C VAL A 712 13.65 16.52 -18.44
N ASN A 713 13.76 16.85 -19.72
CA ASN A 713 14.80 16.34 -20.62
C ASN A 713 16.08 17.16 -20.55
N ASN A 714 15.97 18.45 -20.25
CA ASN A 714 17.10 19.35 -20.15
C ASN A 714 16.92 20.34 -18.99
N PRO A 715 17.40 20.00 -17.78
CA PRO A 715 17.24 20.86 -16.60
C PRO A 715 17.86 22.27 -16.74
N LYS A 716 18.65 22.52 -17.80
CA LYS A 716 19.17 23.85 -18.12
C LYS A 716 18.12 24.74 -18.81
N HIS A 717 17.13 24.16 -19.48
CA HIS A 717 16.03 24.90 -20.06
C HIS A 717 15.00 25.21 -18.95
N LYS A 718 14.68 26.49 -18.83
CA LYS A 718 13.82 27.04 -17.77
C LYS A 718 12.65 27.76 -18.40
N GLU A 719 11.46 27.54 -17.88
CA GLU A 719 10.23 28.21 -18.31
C GLU A 719 9.59 28.90 -17.11
N VAL A 720 9.39 30.21 -17.24
CA VAL A 720 8.64 31.01 -16.25
C VAL A 720 7.16 30.97 -16.63
N ILE A 721 6.31 30.65 -15.66
CA ILE A 721 4.86 30.59 -15.87
C ILE A 721 4.25 31.93 -15.44
N GLU A 722 3.35 32.47 -16.27
CA GLU A 722 2.66 33.74 -16.04
C GLU A 722 1.16 33.61 -16.26
N GLY A 723 0.38 34.43 -15.56
CA GLY A 723 -1.07 34.51 -15.69
C GLY A 723 -1.84 33.85 -14.54
N PRO A 724 -3.17 33.75 -14.64
CA PRO A 724 -4.02 33.19 -13.60
C PRO A 724 -3.75 31.70 -13.38
N CYS A 725 -3.83 31.25 -12.13
CA CYS A 725 -3.67 29.85 -11.75
C CYS A 725 -4.58 29.48 -10.57
N ILE A 726 -4.83 28.18 -10.38
CA ILE A 726 -5.34 27.63 -9.12
C ILE A 726 -4.21 26.99 -8.32
N VAL A 727 -4.22 27.19 -7.00
CA VAL A 727 -3.34 26.54 -6.02
C VAL A 727 -4.19 25.84 -4.97
N TYR A 728 -3.80 24.64 -4.59
CA TYR A 728 -4.36 23.93 -3.44
C TYR A 728 -3.37 22.92 -2.88
N ARG A 729 -3.62 22.48 -1.64
CA ARG A 729 -2.85 21.43 -0.97
C ARG A 729 -3.66 20.13 -0.92
N ASN A 730 -2.99 19.00 -1.11
CA ASN A 730 -3.61 17.69 -0.96
C ASN A 730 -3.36 17.12 0.46
N PRO A 731 -4.38 16.55 1.11
CA PRO A 731 -5.77 16.48 0.69
C PRO A 731 -6.53 17.80 0.98
N CYS A 732 -7.49 18.12 0.10
CA CYS A 732 -8.41 19.26 0.24
C CYS A 732 -9.84 18.75 0.48
N PHE A 733 -10.60 19.44 1.33
CA PHE A 733 -11.97 19.04 1.72
C PHE A 733 -12.93 20.22 1.77
N HIS A 734 -12.44 21.41 2.12
CA HIS A 734 -13.26 22.61 2.17
C HIS A 734 -13.28 23.28 0.79
N PRO A 735 -14.43 23.80 0.30
CA PRO A 735 -14.47 24.54 -0.98
C PRO A 735 -13.49 25.72 -1.05
N GLY A 736 -13.17 26.33 0.11
CA GLY A 736 -12.19 27.40 0.22
C GLY A 736 -10.71 26.98 0.15
N ASP A 737 -10.41 25.67 0.09
CA ASP A 737 -9.03 25.15 0.00
C ASP A 737 -8.39 25.38 -1.37
N ILE A 738 -9.20 25.71 -2.39
CA ILE A 738 -8.73 25.99 -3.76
C ILE A 738 -8.70 27.51 -3.95
N ARG A 739 -7.50 28.04 -4.20
CA ARG A 739 -7.24 29.48 -4.33
C ARG A 739 -6.89 29.85 -5.76
N MET A 740 -7.57 30.84 -6.31
CA MET A 740 -7.16 31.55 -7.53
C MET A 740 -6.08 32.56 -7.17
N VAL A 741 -4.94 32.47 -7.85
CA VAL A 741 -3.76 33.33 -7.69
C VAL A 741 -3.23 33.75 -9.07
N THR A 742 -2.27 34.67 -9.10
CA THR A 742 -1.61 35.10 -10.36
C THR A 742 -0.12 34.79 -10.32
N ALA A 743 0.34 33.96 -11.26
CA ALA A 743 1.76 33.75 -11.51
C ALA A 743 2.34 34.95 -12.26
N VAL A 744 3.47 35.47 -11.78
CA VAL A 744 4.12 36.65 -12.34
C VAL A 744 5.60 36.38 -12.59
N ASN A 745 6.15 36.94 -13.66
CA ASN A 745 7.58 36.94 -13.87
C ASN A 745 8.27 37.90 -12.89
N CYS A 746 9.19 37.36 -12.09
CA CYS A 746 9.94 38.12 -11.09
C CYS A 746 11.45 37.87 -11.26
N PRO A 747 12.21 38.78 -11.91
CA PRO A 747 13.64 38.61 -12.14
C PRO A 747 14.48 38.45 -10.87
N LYS A 748 14.02 38.98 -9.73
CA LYS A 748 14.69 38.80 -8.43
C LYS A 748 14.65 37.37 -7.91
N LEU A 749 13.76 36.53 -8.44
CA LEU A 749 13.54 35.13 -8.02
C LEU A 749 14.02 34.10 -9.06
N ASP A 750 14.67 34.53 -10.14
CA ASP A 750 15.12 33.70 -11.28
C ASP A 750 16.08 32.53 -10.95
N TYR A 751 16.69 32.56 -9.76
CA TYR A 751 17.52 31.47 -9.24
C TYR A 751 16.71 30.34 -8.62
N LEU A 752 15.43 30.57 -8.30
CA LEU A 752 14.53 29.58 -7.75
C LEU A 752 13.84 28.83 -8.89
N VAL A 753 14.08 27.53 -8.94
CA VAL A 753 13.55 26.61 -9.95
C VAL A 753 12.94 25.41 -9.25
N ASP A 754 11.83 24.90 -9.79
CA ASP A 754 11.11 23.72 -9.29
C ASP A 754 10.61 23.86 -7.84
N VAL A 755 10.20 25.08 -7.47
CA VAL A 755 9.55 25.44 -6.22
C VAL A 755 8.37 26.37 -6.49
N LEU A 756 7.38 26.38 -5.61
CA LEU A 756 6.30 27.36 -5.63
C LEU A 756 6.62 28.47 -4.62
N VAL A 757 6.89 29.68 -5.09
CA VAL A 757 7.22 30.82 -4.23
C VAL A 757 5.96 31.61 -3.92
N PHE A 758 5.62 31.72 -2.64
CA PHE A 758 4.50 32.50 -2.13
C PHE A 758 4.96 33.89 -1.69
N SER A 759 4.08 34.89 -1.85
CA SER A 759 4.31 36.22 -1.31
C SER A 759 4.45 36.21 0.22
N SER A 760 5.35 37.05 0.72
CA SER A 760 5.48 37.41 2.14
C SER A 760 4.56 38.57 2.56
N LEU A 761 3.72 39.05 1.63
CA LEU A 761 2.79 40.17 1.78
C LEU A 761 1.34 39.68 1.67
N GLY A 762 0.42 40.45 2.26
CA GLY A 762 -1.02 40.21 2.21
C GLY A 762 -1.66 40.09 3.59
N TYR A 763 -2.96 39.82 3.63
CA TYR A 763 -3.70 39.67 4.88
C TYR A 763 -3.43 38.33 5.57
N ARG A 764 -3.57 37.23 4.82
CA ARG A 764 -3.40 35.84 5.28
C ARG A 764 -2.60 35.06 4.24
N ASP A 765 -1.63 34.26 4.66
CA ASP A 765 -0.77 33.52 3.74
C ASP A 765 -1.54 32.43 2.96
N ILE A 766 -1.23 32.26 1.67
CA ILE A 766 -1.89 31.27 0.80
C ILE A 766 -1.70 29.83 1.30
N PRO A 767 -0.51 29.40 1.78
CA PRO A 767 -0.31 28.11 2.44
C PRO A 767 -1.40 27.77 3.46
N ASN A 768 -1.65 28.68 4.42
CA ASN A 768 -2.64 28.49 5.46
C ASN A 768 -4.08 28.43 4.92
N GLN A 769 -4.39 29.18 3.86
CA GLN A 769 -5.70 29.12 3.18
C GLN A 769 -5.93 27.76 2.49
N CYS A 770 -4.87 27.04 2.13
CA CYS A 770 -4.91 25.76 1.45
C CYS A 770 -4.88 24.59 2.45
N SER A 771 -6.02 24.25 3.05
CA SER A 771 -6.15 23.13 4.00
C SER A 771 -5.22 23.28 5.22
N GLY A 772 -4.99 24.51 5.69
CA GLY A 772 -4.12 24.80 6.85
C GLY A 772 -2.66 24.43 6.62
N GLY A 773 -2.16 24.57 5.38
CA GLY A 773 -0.77 24.25 5.03
C GLY A 773 0.25 25.20 5.61
N ASP A 774 1.51 24.77 5.59
CA ASP A 774 2.68 25.56 6.01
C ASP A 774 3.83 25.41 4.97
N LEU A 775 5.04 25.86 5.31
CA LEU A 775 6.23 25.75 4.47
C LEU A 775 7.29 24.83 5.11
N ASP A 776 6.88 23.86 5.94
CA ASP A 776 7.77 22.92 6.66
C ASP A 776 8.11 21.64 5.87
N GLY A 777 7.53 21.54 4.66
CA GLY A 777 7.67 20.41 3.75
C GLY A 777 6.48 20.15 2.85
N ASP A 778 5.44 20.99 2.92
CA ASP A 778 4.23 20.85 2.13
C ASP A 778 4.48 21.09 0.64
N ASP A 779 3.91 20.19 -0.15
CA ASP A 779 3.86 20.30 -1.61
C ASP A 779 2.46 20.80 -2.02
N TYR A 780 2.43 21.73 -2.97
CA TYR A 780 1.22 22.38 -3.46
C TYR A 780 0.98 22.02 -4.91
N THR A 781 -0.27 21.75 -5.25
CA THR A 781 -0.69 21.59 -6.65
C THR A 781 -1.05 22.95 -7.22
N ILE A 782 -0.36 23.33 -8.29
CA ILE A 782 -0.62 24.52 -9.10
C ILE A 782 -1.10 24.08 -10.49
N ILE A 783 -2.18 24.69 -10.99
CA ILE A 783 -2.71 24.44 -12.32
C ILE A 783 -3.00 25.77 -13.03
N TRP A 784 -2.50 25.92 -14.25
CA TRP A 784 -2.73 27.06 -15.15
C TRP A 784 -3.47 26.63 -16.43
N ASP A 785 -4.22 25.53 -16.35
CA ASP A 785 -5.21 25.13 -17.37
C ASP A 785 -6.52 25.89 -17.13
N GLU A 786 -6.83 26.85 -18.00
CA GLU A 786 -8.03 27.68 -17.89
C GLU A 786 -9.34 26.89 -17.87
N ARG A 787 -9.34 25.67 -18.45
CA ARG A 787 -10.51 24.77 -18.42
C ARG A 787 -10.90 24.34 -17.01
N LEU A 788 -9.96 24.40 -16.05
CA LEU A 788 -10.14 23.99 -14.66
C LEU A 788 -10.38 25.16 -13.71
N PHE A 789 -10.54 26.39 -14.22
CA PHE A 789 -10.80 27.54 -13.36
C PHE A 789 -12.23 27.51 -12.82
N PRO A 790 -12.41 27.59 -11.49
CA PRO A 790 -13.73 27.56 -10.89
C PRO A 790 -14.52 28.83 -11.22
N LYS A 791 -15.85 28.69 -11.30
CA LYS A 791 -16.78 29.82 -11.43
C LYS A 791 -16.90 30.58 -10.10
N ILE A 792 -16.96 29.84 -8.99
CA ILE A 792 -16.91 30.38 -7.64
C ILE A 792 -15.43 30.52 -7.26
N LYS A 793 -14.91 31.74 -7.38
CA LYS A 793 -13.50 32.03 -7.11
C LYS A 793 -13.31 32.39 -5.63
N ASN A 794 -12.22 31.88 -5.05
CA ASN A 794 -11.74 32.29 -3.73
C ASN A 794 -12.81 32.25 -2.63
N TYR A 795 -13.62 31.18 -2.60
CA TYR A 795 -14.54 30.92 -1.48
C TYR A 795 -13.80 31.02 -0.15
N THR A 796 -14.45 31.58 0.87
CA THR A 796 -13.80 31.87 2.16
C THR A 796 -13.16 30.59 2.72
N PRO A 797 -11.85 30.61 3.04
CA PRO A 797 -11.17 29.46 3.61
C PRO A 797 -11.70 29.16 5.02
N MET A 798 -11.55 27.91 5.45
CA MET A 798 -11.91 27.52 6.82
C MET A 798 -10.91 28.13 7.82
N GLU A 799 -11.34 28.30 9.06
CA GLU A 799 -10.43 28.57 10.17
C GLU A 799 -9.80 27.27 10.68
N TYR A 800 -8.48 27.17 10.56
CA TYR A 800 -7.71 25.97 10.89
C TYR A 800 -7.17 26.01 12.33
N HIS A 801 -8.01 26.41 13.29
CA HIS A 801 -7.59 26.48 14.69
C HIS A 801 -7.47 25.07 15.30
N ALA A 802 -6.26 24.73 15.74
CA ALA A 802 -6.05 23.49 16.48
C ALA A 802 -6.82 23.52 17.81
N PRO A 803 -7.45 22.40 18.22
CA PRO A 803 -8.10 22.33 19.52
C PRO A 803 -7.09 22.51 20.65
N VAL A 804 -7.51 23.19 21.73
CA VAL A 804 -6.66 23.43 22.90
C VAL A 804 -6.15 22.10 23.44
N PRO A 805 -4.83 21.85 23.53
CA PRO A 805 -4.32 20.55 23.96
C PRO A 805 -4.49 20.35 25.46
N VAL A 806 -4.53 19.08 25.89
CA VAL A 806 -4.48 18.73 27.32
C VAL A 806 -3.01 18.72 27.78
N GLN A 807 -2.73 19.38 28.90
CA GLN A 807 -1.38 19.49 29.47
C GLN A 807 -1.25 18.66 30.74
N VAL A 808 -0.02 18.23 31.03
CA VAL A 808 0.39 17.58 32.29
C VAL A 808 1.62 18.29 32.85
N ASP A 809 1.82 18.27 34.17
CA ASP A 809 2.96 18.95 34.81
C ASP A 809 4.31 18.43 34.29
N GLN A 810 4.42 17.11 34.11
CA GLN A 810 5.57 16.45 33.51
C GLN A 810 5.12 15.25 32.67
N VAL A 811 5.62 15.17 31.44
CA VAL A 811 5.35 14.04 30.56
C VAL A 811 6.22 12.85 30.98
N LYS A 812 5.57 11.73 31.34
CA LYS A 812 6.22 10.45 31.64
C LYS A 812 6.01 9.48 30.48
N VAL A 813 6.86 8.46 30.38
CA VAL A 813 6.75 7.41 29.35
C VAL A 813 5.39 6.72 29.38
N GLU A 814 4.80 6.54 30.57
CA GLU A 814 3.46 5.96 30.72
C GLU A 814 2.38 6.80 30.00
N HIS A 815 2.47 8.13 30.05
CA HIS A 815 1.56 9.02 29.32
C HIS A 815 1.68 8.79 27.80
N ILE A 816 2.92 8.60 27.31
CA ILE A 816 3.19 8.35 25.89
C ILE A 816 2.62 6.99 25.44
N ARG A 817 2.77 5.95 26.26
CA ARG A 817 2.17 4.61 26.00
C ARG A 817 0.64 4.69 25.94
N LYS A 818 0.01 5.38 26.91
CA LYS A 818 -1.44 5.61 26.93
C LYS A 818 -1.90 6.39 25.71
N PHE A 819 -1.16 7.43 25.31
CA PHE A 819 -1.46 8.22 24.11
C PHE A 819 -1.38 7.38 22.84
N PHE A 820 -0.39 6.50 22.69
CA PHE A 820 -0.29 5.59 21.53
C PHE A 820 -1.52 4.69 21.40
N VAL A 821 -1.97 4.09 22.50
CA VAL A 821 -3.17 3.22 22.50
C VAL A 821 -4.43 4.05 22.22
N ASN A 822 -4.56 5.23 22.83
CA ASN A 822 -5.66 6.15 22.58
C ASN A 822 -5.71 6.62 21.11
N TYR A 823 -4.55 6.77 20.47
CA TYR A 823 -4.47 7.09 19.05
C TYR A 823 -5.06 5.98 18.19
N ILE A 824 -4.63 4.73 18.40
CA ILE A 824 -5.14 3.56 17.65
C ILE A 824 -6.66 3.41 17.84
N LEU A 825 -7.16 3.61 19.07
CA LEU A 825 -8.59 3.58 19.38
C LEU A 825 -9.40 4.60 18.58
N ASN A 826 -8.83 5.77 18.32
CA ASN A 826 -9.51 6.91 17.71
C ASN A 826 -8.97 7.29 16.32
N ASP A 827 -8.24 6.40 15.66
CA ASP A 827 -7.72 6.63 14.30
C ASP A 827 -8.87 6.54 13.29
N ASN A 828 -9.54 7.68 13.06
CA ASN A 828 -10.72 7.81 12.20
C ASN A 828 -10.48 8.68 10.95
N LEU A 829 -9.25 9.14 10.73
CA LEU A 829 -8.88 10.05 9.64
C LEU A 829 -9.34 9.52 8.27
N GLY A 830 -9.04 8.26 7.97
CA GLY A 830 -9.46 7.62 6.72
C GLY A 830 -10.97 7.42 6.62
N GLN A 831 -11.66 7.18 7.74
CA GLN A 831 -13.12 7.03 7.75
C GLN A 831 -13.83 8.36 7.48
N ILE A 832 -13.33 9.45 8.07
CA ILE A 832 -13.82 10.82 7.84
C ILE A 832 -13.63 11.21 6.38
N ALA A 833 -12.44 10.98 5.82
CA ALA A 833 -12.15 11.27 4.41
C ALA A 833 -13.09 10.51 3.45
N ASN A 834 -13.33 9.23 3.71
CA ASN A 834 -14.26 8.41 2.93
C ASN A 834 -15.73 8.85 3.09
N ALA A 835 -16.12 9.25 4.30
CA ALA A 835 -17.46 9.76 4.55
C ALA A 835 -17.71 11.09 3.83
N HIS A 836 -16.71 11.98 3.80
CA HIS A 836 -16.80 13.22 3.03
C HIS A 836 -17.05 12.93 1.56
N LEU A 837 -16.25 12.03 0.96
CA LEU A 837 -16.38 11.68 -0.45
C LEU A 837 -17.77 11.10 -0.77
N ALA A 838 -18.27 10.19 0.07
CA ALA A 838 -19.60 9.59 -0.12
C ALA A 838 -20.73 10.62 0.07
N LYS A 839 -20.64 11.50 1.07
CA LYS A 839 -21.66 12.52 1.34
C LYS A 839 -21.66 13.62 0.27
N ALA A 840 -20.49 14.06 -0.19
CA ALA A 840 -20.36 15.02 -1.28
C ALA A 840 -20.86 14.45 -2.61
N ASP A 841 -20.77 13.14 -2.82
CA ASP A 841 -21.39 12.49 -3.97
C ASP A 841 -22.92 12.39 -3.84
N LEU A 842 -23.41 12.03 -2.64
CA LEU A 842 -24.82 11.80 -2.37
C LEU A 842 -25.69 13.07 -2.46
N TYR A 843 -25.23 14.19 -1.90
CA TYR A 843 -26.02 15.43 -1.85
C TYR A 843 -25.84 16.29 -3.09
N GLU A 844 -26.90 16.93 -3.58
CA GLU A 844 -26.87 17.74 -4.81
C GLU A 844 -25.87 18.90 -4.72
N ASN A 845 -25.89 19.67 -3.64
CA ASN A 845 -24.94 20.76 -3.37
C ASN A 845 -23.50 20.31 -3.04
N GLY A 846 -23.25 19.00 -3.05
CA GLY A 846 -21.91 18.41 -3.01
C GLY A 846 -21.09 18.82 -1.79
N ALA A 847 -19.90 19.38 -2.03
CA ALA A 847 -18.97 19.78 -0.97
C ALA A 847 -19.49 20.97 -0.13
N PHE A 848 -20.50 21.72 -0.61
CA PHE A 848 -21.14 22.80 0.17
C PHE A 848 -22.15 22.29 1.19
N HIS A 849 -22.49 21.00 1.18
CA HIS A 849 -23.42 20.46 2.16
C HIS A 849 -22.86 20.61 3.59
N GLY A 850 -23.71 20.98 4.57
CA GLY A 850 -23.26 21.20 5.95
C GLY A 850 -22.54 20.00 6.57
N SER A 851 -22.95 18.77 6.22
CA SER A 851 -22.22 17.56 6.62
C SER A 851 -20.80 17.49 6.04
N CYS A 852 -20.58 17.93 4.80
CA CYS A 852 -19.26 17.94 4.15
C CYS A 852 -18.36 18.99 4.80
N LEU A 853 -18.89 20.18 5.07
CA LEU A 853 -18.16 21.24 5.80
C LEU A 853 -17.75 20.78 7.20
N ARG A 854 -18.66 20.14 7.95
CA ARG A 854 -18.33 19.56 9.25
C ARG A 854 -17.32 18.43 9.15
N LEU A 855 -17.39 17.59 8.12
CA LEU A 855 -16.40 16.54 7.87
C LEU A 855 -15.02 17.12 7.51
N ALA A 856 -14.95 18.24 6.80
CA ALA A 856 -13.69 18.95 6.53
C ALA A 856 -13.05 19.47 7.83
N GLN A 857 -13.86 20.03 8.74
CA GLN A 857 -13.40 20.45 10.07
C GLN A 857 -12.90 19.25 10.90
N LEU A 858 -13.67 18.16 10.98
CA LEU A 858 -13.26 16.94 11.68
C LEU A 858 -12.00 16.31 11.08
N HIS A 859 -11.83 16.39 9.76
CA HIS A 859 -10.61 15.94 9.10
C HIS A 859 -9.41 16.77 9.56
N SER A 860 -9.53 18.10 9.63
CA SER A 860 -8.47 18.97 10.17
C SER A 860 -8.12 18.62 11.62
N GLU A 861 -9.14 18.43 12.47
CA GLU A 861 -8.96 18.02 13.87
C GLU A 861 -8.22 16.66 13.97
N ALA A 862 -8.58 15.70 13.11
CA ALA A 862 -7.95 14.38 13.06
C ALA A 862 -6.49 14.42 12.54
N VAL A 863 -6.15 15.34 11.64
CA VAL A 863 -4.76 15.56 11.17
C VAL A 863 -3.88 16.09 12.30
N ASP A 864 -4.42 16.93 13.18
CA ASP A 864 -3.70 17.51 14.30
C ASP A 864 -3.74 16.68 15.58
N PHE A 865 -4.59 15.65 15.66
CA PHE A 865 -4.64 14.72 16.80
C PHE A 865 -3.25 14.19 17.24
N PRO A 866 -2.33 13.78 16.33
CA PRO A 866 -0.95 13.40 16.69
C PRO A 866 -0.14 14.48 17.44
N LYS A 867 -0.55 15.75 17.37
CA LYS A 867 0.13 16.90 17.99
C LYS A 867 -0.63 17.44 19.21
N THR A 868 -1.97 17.42 19.16
CA THR A 868 -2.84 18.01 20.19
C THR A 868 -3.23 17.01 21.27
N GLY A 869 -3.24 15.72 20.95
CA GLY A 869 -3.70 14.66 21.85
C GLY A 869 -5.23 14.56 21.97
N ARG A 870 -5.99 15.37 21.22
CA ARG A 870 -7.45 15.33 21.19
C ARG A 870 -7.97 14.63 19.94
N PRO A 871 -8.69 13.50 20.06
CA PRO A 871 -9.27 12.82 18.91
C PRO A 871 -10.43 13.62 18.32
N ALA A 872 -10.62 13.54 17.01
CA ALA A 872 -11.81 14.07 16.36
C ALA A 872 -13.03 13.20 16.70
N GLU A 873 -14.09 13.79 17.23
CA GLU A 873 -15.32 13.06 17.52
C GLU A 873 -16.08 12.80 16.21
N PHE A 874 -16.25 11.53 15.83
CA PHE A 874 -16.90 11.17 14.57
C PHE A 874 -18.33 10.63 14.79
N PRO A 875 -19.35 11.51 14.81
CA PRO A 875 -20.72 11.16 15.17
C PRO A 875 -21.40 10.29 14.10
N SER A 876 -22.45 9.57 14.50
CA SER A 876 -23.05 8.50 13.69
C SER A 876 -23.72 9.02 12.40
N GLU A 877 -24.23 10.25 12.44
CA GLU A 877 -25.03 10.88 11.38
C GLU A 877 -24.15 11.31 10.20
N LEU A 878 -22.88 11.63 10.48
CA LEU A 878 -21.88 11.98 9.48
C LEU A 878 -21.29 10.75 8.79
N ARG A 879 -21.51 9.54 9.32
CA ARG A 879 -20.99 8.30 8.72
C ARG A 879 -21.75 7.95 7.44
N ALA A 880 -21.00 7.46 6.46
CA ALA A 880 -21.58 6.93 5.22
C ALA A 880 -22.15 5.51 5.46
N LYS A 881 -23.49 5.40 5.43
CA LYS A 881 -24.24 4.12 5.52
C LYS A 881 -24.16 3.33 4.21
N MET A 882 -24.24 4.03 3.08
CA MET A 882 -23.99 3.53 1.74
C MET A 882 -22.83 4.32 1.13
N VAL A 883 -22.13 3.72 0.16
CA VAL A 883 -21.03 4.38 -0.55
C VAL A 883 -21.28 4.34 -2.06
N PRO A 884 -20.80 5.31 -2.84
CA PRO A 884 -20.92 5.25 -4.29
C PRO A 884 -20.11 4.09 -4.88
N ASP A 885 -20.55 3.60 -6.04
CA ASP A 885 -19.98 2.48 -6.78
C ASP A 885 -18.48 2.61 -7.06
N PHE A 886 -18.00 3.83 -7.35
CA PHE A 886 -16.57 4.07 -7.59
C PHE A 886 -15.68 3.90 -6.35
N MET A 887 -16.24 3.85 -5.14
CA MET A 887 -15.45 3.62 -3.92
C MET A 887 -15.15 2.13 -3.68
N ASP A 888 -15.88 1.21 -4.33
CA ASP A 888 -15.73 -0.25 -4.29
C ASP A 888 -15.13 -0.81 -3.00
N ASN A 889 -15.91 -0.75 -1.92
CA ASN A 889 -15.43 -1.11 -0.58
C ASN A 889 -15.67 -2.59 -0.21
N GLY A 890 -16.34 -3.39 -1.06
CA GLY A 890 -16.69 -4.82 -0.83
C GLY A 890 -17.54 -5.15 0.41
N HIS A 891 -17.65 -4.23 1.38
CA HIS A 891 -18.20 -4.45 2.71
C HIS A 891 -19.43 -3.58 3.02
N LYS A 892 -19.61 -2.46 2.30
CA LYS A 892 -20.76 -1.56 2.47
C LYS A 892 -21.68 -1.66 1.25
N PRO A 893 -23.01 -1.50 1.43
CA PRO A 893 -23.92 -1.39 0.31
C PRO A 893 -23.52 -0.22 -0.60
N THR A 894 -23.54 -0.45 -1.91
CA THR A 894 -23.16 0.53 -2.93
C THR A 894 -24.39 1.10 -3.64
N TYR A 895 -24.29 2.34 -4.13
CA TYR A 895 -25.26 2.94 -5.06
C TYR A 895 -24.54 3.47 -6.31
N ILE A 896 -25.23 3.53 -7.44
CA ILE A 896 -24.67 4.05 -8.68
C ILE A 896 -24.57 5.58 -8.58
N SER A 897 -23.36 6.12 -8.52
CA SER A 897 -23.16 7.58 -8.48
C SER A 897 -23.58 8.22 -9.81
N LYS A 898 -24.36 9.29 -9.72
CA LYS A 898 -24.79 10.11 -10.87
C LYS A 898 -23.80 11.25 -11.19
N LYS A 899 -22.82 11.50 -10.33
CA LYS A 899 -21.84 12.59 -10.49
C LYS A 899 -20.62 12.14 -11.29
N ILE A 900 -19.74 13.10 -11.59
CA ILE A 900 -18.56 12.89 -12.43
C ILE A 900 -17.70 11.69 -12.03
N LEU A 901 -17.42 11.49 -10.74
CA LEU A 901 -16.56 10.37 -10.31
C LEU A 901 -17.15 9.00 -10.66
N GLY A 902 -18.47 8.82 -10.50
CA GLY A 902 -19.16 7.61 -10.92
C GLY A 902 -19.13 7.41 -12.43
N LYS A 903 -19.34 8.49 -13.20
CA LYS A 903 -19.26 8.46 -14.67
C LYS A 903 -17.86 8.06 -15.14
N LEU A 904 -16.81 8.67 -14.59
CA LEU A 904 -15.41 8.36 -14.91
C LEU A 904 -15.09 6.90 -14.61
N TYR A 905 -15.44 6.42 -13.41
CA TYR A 905 -15.17 5.05 -12.96
C TYR A 905 -15.75 4.00 -13.91
N ARG A 906 -17.02 4.15 -14.30
CA ARG A 906 -17.72 3.21 -15.20
C ARG A 906 -17.24 3.30 -16.65
N SER A 907 -16.71 4.45 -17.08
CA SER A 907 -16.18 4.65 -18.44
C SER A 907 -14.82 3.99 -18.70
N ILE A 908 -14.13 3.49 -17.67
CA ILE A 908 -12.77 2.95 -17.79
C ILE A 908 -12.80 1.42 -17.69
N GLN A 909 -12.36 0.78 -18.76
CA GLN A 909 -12.12 -0.66 -18.81
C GLN A 909 -10.64 -0.94 -18.53
N VAL A 910 -10.38 -1.90 -17.64
CA VAL A 910 -9.04 -2.35 -17.29
C VAL A 910 -9.01 -3.84 -17.53
N ASN A 911 -8.14 -4.29 -18.43
CA ASN A 911 -7.98 -5.71 -18.75
C ASN A 911 -6.97 -6.35 -17.79
N ASP A 912 -7.09 -7.66 -17.60
CA ASP A 912 -6.08 -8.44 -16.88
C ASP A 912 -4.75 -8.45 -17.64
N PHE A 913 -3.65 -8.55 -16.89
CA PHE A 913 -2.32 -8.62 -17.46
C PHE A 913 -2.02 -10.05 -17.91
N ASN A 914 -1.88 -10.22 -19.23
CA ASN A 914 -1.45 -11.47 -19.86
C ASN A 914 -0.12 -11.21 -20.58
N PRO A 915 1.02 -11.71 -20.06
CA PRO A 915 2.31 -11.48 -20.69
C PRO A 915 2.40 -12.21 -22.04
N SER A 916 2.95 -11.52 -23.05
CA SER A 916 3.36 -12.14 -24.30
C SER A 916 4.59 -13.01 -24.08
N THR A 917 4.56 -14.23 -24.61
CA THR A 917 5.66 -15.18 -24.57
C THR A 917 6.33 -15.38 -25.94
N ASP A 918 5.91 -14.60 -26.95
CA ASP A 918 6.45 -14.69 -28.31
C ASP A 918 7.84 -14.06 -28.34
N ILE A 919 8.87 -14.92 -28.37
CA ILE A 919 10.26 -14.45 -28.35
C ILE A 919 10.71 -14.06 -29.76
N VAL A 920 11.12 -12.81 -29.89
CA VAL A 920 11.76 -12.25 -31.09
C VAL A 920 13.24 -12.04 -30.78
N PHE A 921 14.12 -12.78 -31.47
CA PHE A 921 15.57 -12.64 -31.32
C PHE A 921 16.08 -11.49 -32.20
N ASP A 922 16.62 -10.43 -31.59
CA ASP A 922 17.05 -9.22 -32.29
C ASP A 922 18.50 -9.36 -32.80
N GLN A 923 18.64 -9.58 -34.11
CA GLN A 923 19.95 -9.72 -34.77
C GLN A 923 20.81 -8.45 -34.71
N ARG A 924 20.21 -7.28 -34.47
CA ARG A 924 20.97 -6.02 -34.35
C ARG A 924 21.90 -6.01 -33.15
N LEU A 925 21.68 -6.89 -32.16
CA LEU A 925 22.50 -6.98 -30.97
C LEU A 925 23.78 -7.80 -31.15
N TYR A 926 23.99 -8.43 -32.32
CA TYR A 926 25.17 -9.24 -32.58
C TYR A 926 26.49 -8.48 -32.38
N VAL A 927 27.40 -9.11 -31.64
CA VAL A 927 28.78 -8.65 -31.43
C VAL A 927 29.72 -9.85 -31.50
N GLU A 928 30.81 -9.72 -32.25
CA GLU A 928 31.82 -10.77 -32.42
C GLU A 928 32.61 -11.05 -31.13
N GLY A 929 32.96 -12.32 -30.88
CA GLY A 929 33.75 -12.74 -29.72
C GLY A 929 32.97 -12.87 -28.41
N TYR A 930 31.65 -13.05 -28.51
CA TYR A 930 30.75 -13.25 -27.35
C TYR A 930 30.81 -14.67 -26.79
N GLU A 931 31.24 -15.64 -27.61
CA GLU A 931 31.26 -17.06 -27.29
C GLU A 931 32.11 -17.35 -26.04
N LYS A 932 33.20 -16.60 -25.85
CA LYS A 932 34.09 -16.71 -24.68
C LYS A 932 33.41 -16.35 -23.35
N PHE A 933 32.24 -15.70 -23.38
CA PHE A 933 31.49 -15.27 -22.20
C PHE A 933 30.24 -16.11 -21.91
N LEU A 934 29.92 -17.11 -22.74
CA LEU A 934 28.66 -17.85 -22.62
C LEU A 934 28.54 -18.61 -21.28
N ASP A 935 29.60 -19.25 -20.82
CA ASP A 935 29.54 -20.03 -19.57
C ASP A 935 29.36 -19.14 -18.34
N ASP A 936 30.06 -18.00 -18.29
CA ASP A 936 29.83 -16.98 -17.25
C ASP A 936 28.39 -16.44 -17.35
N ALA A 937 27.92 -16.11 -18.56
CA ALA A 937 26.57 -15.60 -18.78
C ALA A 937 25.47 -16.57 -18.29
N ARG A 938 25.59 -17.88 -18.59
CA ARG A 938 24.67 -18.92 -18.09
C ARG A 938 24.70 -19.04 -16.57
N ALA A 939 25.88 -18.96 -15.96
CA ALA A 939 26.02 -19.00 -14.50
C ALA A 939 25.37 -17.77 -13.84
N GLN A 940 25.67 -16.57 -14.35
CA GLN A 940 25.08 -15.33 -13.84
C GLN A 940 23.56 -15.28 -14.05
N LYS A 941 23.04 -15.73 -15.20
CA LYS A 941 21.60 -15.80 -15.47
C LYS A 941 20.89 -16.66 -14.45
N ARG A 942 21.38 -17.88 -14.17
CA ARG A 942 20.78 -18.77 -13.17
C ARG A 942 20.71 -18.12 -11.80
N ARG A 943 21.77 -17.40 -11.40
CA ARG A 943 21.82 -16.67 -10.13
C ARG A 943 20.83 -15.50 -10.10
N TYR A 944 20.77 -14.71 -11.16
CA TYR A 944 19.83 -13.60 -11.29
C TYR A 944 18.38 -14.08 -11.22
N ASP A 945 18.03 -15.10 -12.00
CA ASP A 945 16.68 -15.67 -12.05
C ASP A 945 16.27 -16.20 -10.67
N SER A 946 17.20 -16.80 -9.92
CA SER A 946 16.96 -17.26 -8.55
C SER A 946 16.60 -16.09 -7.61
N TYR A 947 17.32 -14.96 -7.69
CA TYR A 947 17.00 -13.79 -6.87
C TYR A 947 15.64 -13.17 -7.24
N VAL A 948 15.34 -13.02 -8.53
CA VAL A 948 14.04 -12.45 -8.97
C VAL A 948 12.89 -13.38 -8.59
N ARG A 949 13.02 -14.70 -8.78
CA ARG A 949 12.02 -15.68 -8.31
C ARG A 949 11.88 -15.67 -6.79
N GLY A 950 12.98 -15.44 -6.06
CA GLY A 950 12.96 -15.21 -4.61
C GLY A 950 12.05 -14.05 -4.22
N LEU A 951 12.14 -12.90 -4.92
CA LEU A 951 11.23 -11.77 -4.72
C LEU A 951 9.80 -12.09 -5.13
N MET A 952 9.59 -12.75 -6.27
CA MET A 952 8.27 -13.19 -6.72
C MET A 952 7.59 -14.06 -5.65
N ASN A 953 8.30 -15.04 -5.11
CA ASN A 953 7.82 -15.88 -4.03
C ASN A 953 7.60 -15.07 -2.74
N GLN A 954 8.54 -14.17 -2.40
CA GLN A 954 8.46 -13.29 -1.22
C GLN A 954 7.24 -12.36 -1.23
N TYR A 955 6.72 -11.98 -2.38
CA TYR A 955 5.56 -11.09 -2.45
C TYR A 955 4.32 -11.75 -3.08
N GLY A 956 4.43 -13.00 -3.52
CA GLY A 956 3.36 -13.71 -4.21
C GLY A 956 3.02 -12.96 -5.48
N ILE A 957 3.96 -12.86 -6.40
CA ILE A 957 3.82 -12.20 -7.68
C ILE A 957 4.04 -13.25 -8.76
N ALA A 958 3.13 -13.31 -9.74
CA ALA A 958 3.17 -14.35 -10.77
C ALA A 958 4.18 -14.05 -11.87
N SER A 959 4.50 -12.78 -12.12
CA SER A 959 5.32 -12.36 -13.25
C SER A 959 6.59 -11.62 -12.84
N GLU A 960 7.71 -11.89 -13.53
CA GLU A 960 8.94 -11.11 -13.35
C GLU A 960 8.73 -9.62 -13.70
N TYR A 961 7.86 -9.31 -14.66
CA TYR A 961 7.65 -7.93 -15.13
C TYR A 961 7.07 -7.05 -14.01
N GLU A 962 6.19 -7.62 -13.18
CA GLU A 962 5.65 -6.93 -12.00
C GLU A 962 6.73 -6.66 -10.94
N VAL A 963 7.67 -7.58 -10.73
CA VAL A 963 8.80 -7.40 -9.79
C VAL A 963 9.80 -6.37 -10.31
N VAL A 964 10.13 -6.44 -11.60
CA VAL A 964 11.13 -5.59 -12.25
C VAL A 964 10.65 -4.14 -12.35
N THR A 965 9.34 -3.92 -12.53
CA THR A 965 8.76 -2.58 -12.62
C THR A 965 8.18 -2.05 -11.30
N GLY A 966 7.85 -2.95 -10.37
CA GLY A 966 7.08 -2.62 -9.17
C GLY A 966 5.59 -2.35 -9.45
N PHE A 967 5.12 -2.53 -10.69
CA PHE A 967 3.74 -2.32 -11.09
C PHE A 967 2.87 -3.55 -10.76
N ILE A 968 2.54 -3.71 -9.48
CA ILE A 968 1.78 -4.88 -8.99
C ILE A 968 0.30 -4.72 -9.32
N VAL A 969 -0.22 -5.55 -10.24
CA VAL A 969 -1.64 -5.52 -10.66
C VAL A 969 -2.49 -6.18 -9.59
N ASN A 970 -2.12 -7.39 -9.16
CA ASN A 970 -2.86 -8.19 -8.19
C ASN A 970 -1.89 -8.85 -7.19
N PRO A 971 -1.71 -8.32 -5.96
CA PRO A 971 -0.83 -8.97 -4.98
C PRO A 971 -1.45 -10.32 -4.54
N ILE A 972 -0.77 -11.44 -4.82
CA ILE A 972 -1.28 -12.79 -4.56
C ILE A 972 -1.09 -13.15 -3.08
N THR A 973 0.01 -12.71 -2.43
CA THR A 973 0.20 -12.93 -0.99
C THR A 973 -0.22 -11.73 -0.14
N LYS A 974 -1.44 -11.78 0.40
CA LYS A 974 -1.98 -10.84 1.40
C LYS A 974 -1.34 -10.98 2.80
N ILE A 975 -0.15 -11.57 2.90
CA ILE A 975 0.52 -11.83 4.19
C ILE A 975 1.08 -10.53 4.78
N GLU A 976 1.56 -9.61 3.94
CA GLU A 976 1.85 -8.24 4.34
C GLU A 976 0.85 -7.28 3.67
N LYS A 977 -0.24 -6.89 4.36
CA LYS A 977 -1.09 -5.77 3.91
C LYS A 977 -0.42 -4.41 4.19
N LYS A 978 0.86 -4.29 3.83
CA LYS A 978 1.44 -2.97 3.56
C LYS A 978 0.61 -2.30 2.47
N LYS A 979 0.50 -0.97 2.48
CA LYS A 979 -0.19 -0.28 1.39
C LYS A 979 0.46 -0.71 0.06
N PRO A 980 -0.26 -0.89 -1.06
CA PRO A 980 0.34 -1.32 -2.32
C PRO A 980 1.59 -0.53 -2.71
N ARG A 981 1.64 0.77 -2.38
CA ARG A 981 2.82 1.63 -2.53
C ARG A 981 4.05 1.18 -1.74
N GLU A 982 3.88 0.74 -0.49
CA GLU A 982 4.97 0.26 0.38
C GLU A 982 5.48 -1.11 -0.08
N ILE A 983 4.60 -1.97 -0.60
CA ILE A 983 4.99 -3.25 -1.22
C ILE A 983 5.81 -2.97 -2.48
N SER A 984 5.28 -2.15 -3.39
CA SER A 984 6.02 -1.71 -4.59
C SER A 984 7.37 -1.11 -4.21
N LYS A 985 7.43 -0.23 -3.20
CA LYS A 985 8.70 0.34 -2.73
C LYS A 985 9.67 -0.72 -2.22
N SER A 986 9.22 -1.65 -1.37
CA SER A 986 10.08 -2.71 -0.82
C SER A 986 10.63 -3.62 -1.92
N ILE A 987 9.80 -3.98 -2.89
CA ILE A 987 10.19 -4.75 -4.08
C ILE A 987 11.23 -3.96 -4.89
N MET A 988 10.96 -2.69 -5.15
CA MET A 988 11.83 -1.86 -5.98
C MET A 988 13.17 -1.57 -5.32
N ASP A 989 13.22 -1.39 -4.00
CA ASP A 989 14.46 -1.24 -3.26
C ASP A 989 15.32 -2.52 -3.38
N ALA A 990 14.70 -3.70 -3.21
CA ALA A 990 15.39 -4.98 -3.37
C ALA A 990 15.85 -5.23 -4.83
N MET A 991 14.98 -4.96 -5.80
CA MET A 991 15.27 -5.10 -7.23
C MET A 991 16.37 -4.14 -7.68
N THR A 992 16.39 -2.92 -7.16
CA THR A 992 17.47 -1.95 -7.39
C THR A 992 18.80 -2.49 -6.86
N GLY A 993 18.79 -3.12 -5.68
CA GLY A 993 19.95 -3.83 -5.13
C GLY A 993 20.46 -4.94 -6.04
N ILE A 994 19.55 -5.81 -6.54
CA ILE A 994 19.91 -6.87 -7.50
C ILE A 994 20.53 -6.28 -8.77
N ARG A 995 19.91 -5.25 -9.38
CA ARG A 995 20.47 -4.62 -10.59
C ARG A 995 21.86 -4.05 -10.36
N HIS A 996 22.09 -3.39 -9.23
CA HIS A 996 23.42 -2.87 -8.90
C HIS A 996 24.43 -4.00 -8.73
N GLN A 997 24.08 -5.07 -8.01
CA GLN A 997 24.96 -6.23 -7.83
C GLN A 997 25.39 -6.84 -9.17
N PHE A 998 24.44 -7.06 -10.09
CA PHE A 998 24.77 -7.64 -11.40
C PHE A 998 25.51 -6.66 -12.32
N ARG A 999 25.25 -5.35 -12.22
CA ARG A 999 26.08 -4.32 -12.86
C ARG A 999 27.51 -4.34 -12.35
N ASP A 1000 27.70 -4.46 -11.04
CA ASP A 1000 29.04 -4.53 -10.43
C ASP A 1000 29.76 -5.82 -10.85
N ILE A 1001 29.09 -6.97 -10.81
CA ILE A 1001 29.65 -8.24 -11.30
C ILE A 1001 30.04 -8.15 -12.78
N PHE A 1002 29.21 -7.50 -13.60
CA PHE A 1002 29.53 -7.26 -15.01
C PHE A 1002 30.79 -6.42 -15.16
N ASN A 1003 30.87 -5.30 -14.43
CA ASN A 1003 31.93 -4.30 -14.57
C ASN A 1003 33.27 -4.70 -13.93
N ARG A 1004 33.28 -5.55 -12.90
CA ARG A 1004 34.49 -6.00 -12.19
C ARG A 1004 35.57 -6.61 -13.09
N GLN A 1005 35.17 -7.17 -14.24
CA GLN A 1005 36.11 -7.76 -15.20
C GLN A 1005 36.77 -6.73 -16.14
N PHE A 1006 36.30 -5.48 -16.15
CA PHE A 1006 36.71 -4.45 -17.11
C PHE A 1006 37.15 -3.12 -16.48
N ILE A 1007 36.88 -2.91 -15.19
CA ILE A 1007 37.26 -1.67 -14.47
C ILE A 1007 38.24 -2.04 -13.34
N PRO A 1008 39.54 -1.73 -13.46
CA PRO A 1008 40.50 -1.85 -12.37
C PRO A 1008 40.14 -0.94 -11.18
N GLU A 1009 40.43 -1.38 -9.95
CA GLU A 1009 40.24 -0.54 -8.76
C GLU A 1009 41.03 0.78 -8.88
N GLY A 1010 40.32 1.91 -8.99
CA GLY A 1010 40.91 3.26 -8.99
C GLY A 1010 40.99 3.98 -10.34
N SER A 1011 40.49 3.43 -11.45
CA SER A 1011 40.40 4.14 -12.75
C SER A 1011 38.95 4.36 -13.21
N ASN A 1012 38.71 5.49 -13.91
CA ASN A 1012 37.42 5.84 -14.53
C ASN A 1012 37.47 5.76 -16.07
N GLN A 1013 38.53 5.15 -16.65
CA GLN A 1013 38.73 5.08 -18.10
C GLN A 1013 38.78 3.62 -18.57
N VAL A 1014 37.92 3.29 -19.52
CA VAL A 1014 37.84 2.00 -20.22
C VAL A 1014 38.52 2.15 -21.58
N SER A 1015 39.47 1.28 -21.90
CA SER A 1015 40.12 1.25 -23.21
C SER A 1015 39.15 0.85 -24.33
N PHE A 1016 39.50 1.15 -25.58
CA PHE A 1016 38.67 0.81 -26.73
C PHE A 1016 38.49 -0.72 -26.90
N GLU A 1017 39.51 -1.51 -26.60
CA GLU A 1017 39.47 -2.98 -26.63
C GLU A 1017 38.58 -3.55 -25.52
N GLU A 1018 38.64 -2.98 -24.32
CA GLU A 1018 37.75 -3.33 -23.21
C GLU A 1018 36.29 -3.00 -23.54
N LYS A 1019 36.03 -1.90 -24.27
CA LYS A 1019 34.68 -1.53 -24.70
C LYS A 1019 34.06 -2.55 -25.65
N ASN A 1020 34.80 -3.03 -26.66
CA ASN A 1020 34.31 -4.10 -27.55
C ASN A 1020 34.08 -5.41 -26.78
N SER A 1021 34.94 -5.73 -25.82
CA SER A 1021 34.77 -6.91 -24.98
C SER A 1021 33.57 -6.81 -24.03
N MET A 1022 33.24 -5.60 -23.56
CA MET A 1022 32.01 -5.32 -22.81
C MET A 1022 30.77 -5.47 -23.69
N GLU A 1023 30.78 -4.95 -24.93
CA GLU A 1023 29.69 -5.13 -25.89
C GLU A 1023 29.46 -6.64 -26.17
N ALA A 1024 30.53 -7.42 -26.36
CA ALA A 1024 30.46 -8.87 -26.56
C ALA A 1024 29.89 -9.61 -25.35
N LYS A 1025 30.28 -9.23 -24.12
CA LYS A 1025 29.71 -9.82 -22.90
C LYS A 1025 28.23 -9.47 -22.72
N ALA A 1026 27.84 -8.22 -23.01
CA ALA A 1026 26.43 -7.80 -22.96
C ALA A 1026 25.58 -8.59 -23.96
N TYR A 1027 26.09 -8.80 -25.18
CA TYR A 1027 25.43 -9.68 -26.16
C TYR A 1027 25.36 -11.13 -25.68
N ALA A 1028 26.40 -11.67 -25.03
CA ALA A 1028 26.35 -13.02 -24.45
C ALA A 1028 25.23 -13.16 -23.40
N TRP A 1029 25.01 -12.14 -22.55
CA TRP A 1029 23.88 -12.10 -21.61
C TRP A 1029 22.51 -12.10 -22.31
N TYR A 1030 22.40 -11.37 -23.43
CA TYR A 1030 21.20 -11.36 -24.27
C TYR A 1030 20.98 -12.73 -24.93
N TYR A 1031 22.03 -13.32 -25.50
CA TYR A 1031 22.01 -14.61 -26.19
C TYR A 1031 21.47 -15.73 -25.28
N VAL A 1032 22.05 -15.90 -24.08
CA VAL A 1032 21.61 -16.95 -23.12
C VAL A 1032 20.19 -16.75 -22.59
N THR A 1033 19.57 -15.62 -22.91
CA THR A 1033 18.22 -15.27 -22.45
C THR A 1033 17.17 -15.37 -23.56
N TYR A 1034 17.53 -15.05 -24.80
CA TYR A 1034 16.59 -14.95 -25.92
C TYR A 1034 16.78 -16.04 -26.99
N TYR A 1035 17.95 -16.70 -27.05
CA TYR A 1035 18.21 -17.68 -28.11
C TYR A 1035 17.38 -18.95 -27.90
N ALA A 1036 16.75 -19.44 -28.97
CA ALA A 1036 15.81 -20.57 -28.90
C ALA A 1036 16.40 -21.84 -28.26
N GLY A 1037 17.71 -22.11 -28.45
CA GLY A 1037 18.38 -23.27 -27.87
C GLY A 1037 18.67 -23.17 -26.36
N GLU A 1038 18.50 -22.00 -25.74
CA GLU A 1038 18.71 -21.77 -24.30
C GLU A 1038 17.39 -21.68 -23.53
N LEU A 1039 16.25 -21.65 -24.25
CA LEU A 1039 14.92 -21.60 -23.66
C LEU A 1039 14.45 -23.02 -23.28
N GLY A 1040 13.78 -23.14 -22.13
CA GLY A 1040 13.14 -24.39 -21.73
C GLY A 1040 11.80 -24.63 -22.45
N ASP A 1041 11.21 -25.81 -22.26
CA ASP A 1041 9.97 -26.22 -22.96
C ASP A 1041 8.71 -25.45 -22.54
N LYS A 1042 8.78 -24.62 -21.49
CA LYS A 1042 7.63 -23.94 -20.89
C LYS A 1042 7.74 -22.41 -21.04
N PRO A 1043 7.00 -21.82 -22.00
CA PRO A 1043 7.00 -20.37 -22.20
C PRO A 1043 6.59 -19.54 -20.99
N ALA A 1044 5.73 -20.08 -20.12
CA ALA A 1044 5.32 -19.42 -18.89
C ALA A 1044 6.44 -19.27 -17.84
N GLU A 1045 7.57 -19.97 -18.00
CA GLU A 1045 8.71 -19.93 -17.07
C GLU A 1045 9.86 -19.02 -17.57
N TYR A 1046 9.69 -18.37 -18.72
CA TYR A 1046 10.69 -17.50 -19.34
C TYR A 1046 10.97 -16.27 -18.46
N MET A 1047 12.26 -16.01 -18.21
CA MET A 1047 12.78 -14.87 -17.46
C MET A 1047 13.68 -14.06 -18.41
N LEU A 1048 13.20 -12.89 -18.83
CA LEU A 1048 13.82 -12.04 -19.86
C LEU A 1048 14.55 -10.82 -19.30
N SER A 1049 14.38 -10.51 -18.01
CA SER A 1049 14.88 -9.26 -17.42
C SER A 1049 16.40 -9.18 -17.21
N PHE A 1050 17.10 -10.32 -17.20
CA PHE A 1050 18.54 -10.42 -16.92
C PHE A 1050 19.46 -9.50 -17.78
N PRO A 1051 19.46 -9.59 -19.12
CA PRO A 1051 20.37 -8.80 -19.96
C PRO A 1051 20.15 -7.29 -19.83
N TRP A 1052 18.93 -6.88 -19.51
CA TRP A 1052 18.55 -5.46 -19.38
C TRP A 1052 19.13 -4.77 -18.14
N CYS A 1053 19.82 -5.50 -17.26
CA CYS A 1053 20.72 -4.88 -16.27
C CYS A 1053 21.75 -3.96 -16.94
N MET A 1054 22.19 -4.30 -18.16
CA MET A 1054 23.12 -3.53 -18.98
C MET A 1054 22.42 -2.86 -20.18
N HIS A 1055 21.18 -2.38 -20.01
CA HIS A 1055 20.39 -1.78 -21.10
C HIS A 1055 21.13 -0.68 -21.88
N GLU A 1056 21.95 0.14 -21.22
CA GLU A 1056 22.72 1.22 -21.87
C GLU A 1056 23.65 0.69 -22.97
N LEU A 1057 24.31 -0.46 -22.74
CA LEU A 1057 25.17 -1.11 -23.72
C LEU A 1057 24.34 -1.72 -24.85
N LEU A 1058 23.26 -2.43 -24.53
CA LEU A 1058 22.39 -3.08 -25.53
C LEU A 1058 21.72 -2.05 -26.44
N CYS A 1059 21.19 -0.96 -25.88
CA CYS A 1059 20.67 0.17 -26.64
C CYS A 1059 21.75 0.78 -27.54
N GLY A 1060 22.98 0.93 -27.03
CA GLY A 1060 24.12 1.42 -27.81
C GLY A 1060 24.46 0.52 -29.01
N ILE A 1061 24.52 -0.80 -28.81
CA ILE A 1061 24.77 -1.79 -29.86
C ILE A 1061 23.68 -1.73 -30.93
N ALA A 1062 22.41 -1.75 -30.51
CA ALA A 1062 21.26 -1.69 -31.42
C ALA A 1062 21.28 -0.43 -32.29
N ILE A 1063 21.54 0.74 -31.70
CA ILE A 1063 21.62 2.02 -32.43
C ILE A 1063 22.79 2.00 -33.43
N LYS A 1064 23.98 1.58 -32.97
CA LYS A 1064 25.21 1.47 -33.79
C LYS A 1064 24.99 0.57 -35.01
N ASN A 1065 24.42 -0.62 -34.80
CA ASN A 1065 24.21 -1.59 -35.87
C ASN A 1065 23.04 -1.22 -36.78
N SER A 1066 21.97 -0.58 -36.27
CA SER A 1066 20.90 -0.01 -37.10
C SER A 1066 21.40 1.06 -38.07
N SER A 1067 22.30 1.95 -37.64
CA SER A 1067 22.92 2.95 -38.51
C SER A 1067 23.77 2.32 -39.62
N ARG A 1068 24.47 1.22 -39.30
CA ARG A 1068 25.27 0.45 -40.27
C ARG A 1068 24.40 -0.27 -41.32
N LEU A 1069 23.27 -0.84 -40.89
CA LEU A 1069 22.32 -1.51 -41.79
C LEU A 1069 21.66 -0.52 -42.76
N LYS A 1070 21.23 0.66 -42.28
CA LYS A 1070 20.66 1.72 -43.13
C LYS A 1070 21.67 2.26 -44.15
N SER A 1071 22.93 2.41 -43.78
CA SER A 1071 23.98 2.87 -44.70
C SER A 1071 24.33 1.82 -45.77
N ILE A 1072 24.19 0.52 -45.46
CA ILE A 1072 24.33 -0.58 -46.44
C ILE A 1072 23.11 -0.64 -47.39
N GLU A 1073 21.90 -0.39 -46.88
CA GLU A 1073 20.68 -0.32 -47.72
C GLU A 1073 20.70 0.88 -48.69
N GLU A 1074 21.15 2.05 -48.24
CA GLU A 1074 21.31 3.25 -49.09
C GLU A 1074 22.41 3.08 -50.16
N LEU A 1075 23.42 2.27 -49.89
CA LEU A 1075 24.48 1.89 -50.86
C LEU A 1075 23.99 0.85 -51.89
N ASN A 1076 22.94 0.08 -51.58
CA ASN A 1076 22.43 -1.01 -52.42
C ASN A 1076 21.17 -0.63 -53.24
N THR A 1077 20.63 0.58 -53.10
CA THR A 1077 19.61 1.11 -54.01
C THR A 1077 20.20 1.44 -55.39
N PRO A 1078 19.74 0.84 -56.51
CA PRO A 1078 20.30 1.11 -57.83
C PRO A 1078 20.00 2.56 -58.28
N ARG A 1079 21.05 3.34 -58.55
CA ARG A 1079 20.94 4.61 -59.26
C ARG A 1079 20.47 4.35 -60.71
N MET A 1080 19.23 4.69 -61.04
CA MET A 1080 18.83 4.84 -62.45
C MET A 1080 19.60 6.01 -63.06
N HIS A 1081 20.57 5.71 -63.92
CA HIS A 1081 21.22 6.69 -64.77
C HIS A 1081 20.31 7.02 -65.96
N SER A 1082 19.81 8.25 -66.03
CA SER A 1082 19.30 8.82 -67.28
C SER A 1082 20.49 9.32 -68.12
N THR A 1083 20.58 8.88 -69.36
CA THR A 1083 21.55 9.36 -70.35
C THR A 1083 21.01 10.55 -71.15
N ALA A 1084 21.83 11.61 -71.24
CA ALA A 1084 21.91 12.68 -72.26
C ALA A 1084 20.66 13.59 -72.45
N GLN A 1085 20.70 14.91 -72.59
CA GLN A 1085 21.69 15.96 -72.93
C GLN A 1085 20.92 17.33 -72.82
N PRO A 1086 21.46 18.52 -73.15
CA PRO A 1086 22.58 19.30 -72.62
C PRO A 1086 22.09 20.73 -72.15
N PRO A 1087 22.96 21.68 -71.75
CA PRO A 1087 22.55 22.83 -70.95
C PRO A 1087 22.20 24.07 -71.80
N LYS A 1088 21.29 24.93 -71.30
CA LYS A 1088 21.21 26.36 -71.64
C LYS A 1088 20.38 27.14 -70.61
N ASN A 1089 21.04 28.05 -69.90
CA ASN A 1089 20.49 29.22 -69.21
C ASN A 1089 19.81 30.20 -70.20
N PRO A 1090 19.15 31.32 -69.79
CA PRO A 1090 18.48 31.67 -68.52
C PRO A 1090 17.10 32.38 -68.74
N VAL A 1091 16.53 32.90 -67.64
CA VAL A 1091 15.65 34.11 -67.52
C VAL A 1091 14.14 33.87 -67.28
N PRO A 1092 13.48 34.68 -66.41
CA PRO A 1092 12.32 34.27 -65.63
C PRO A 1092 11.02 35.04 -65.95
N LYS A 1093 9.98 34.73 -65.16
CA LYS A 1093 8.84 35.54 -64.66
C LYS A 1093 7.45 35.35 -65.28
N LYS A 1094 6.51 35.29 -64.32
CA LYS A 1094 5.07 35.64 -64.28
C LYS A 1094 4.07 34.52 -64.60
N ILE A 1095 3.25 34.12 -63.60
CA ILE A 1095 1.86 34.58 -63.31
C ILE A 1095 1.00 34.39 -64.57
N ILE A 1096 -0.02 33.53 -64.60
CA ILE A 1096 -1.42 33.82 -64.22
C ILE A 1096 -2.20 32.50 -64.03
N GLU A 1097 -3.25 32.65 -63.23
CA GLU A 1097 -4.21 31.73 -62.65
C GLU A 1097 -4.99 30.82 -63.61
N HIS A 1098 -5.43 29.74 -62.96
CA HIS A 1098 -6.54 28.83 -63.22
C HIS A 1098 -7.72 29.34 -64.05
N ASP A 1099 -8.23 28.46 -64.90
CA ASP A 1099 -9.67 28.19 -64.95
C ASP A 1099 -10.02 26.81 -65.56
N VAL A 1100 -11.22 26.30 -65.22
CA VAL A 1100 -12.04 25.24 -65.89
C VAL A 1100 -11.65 23.75 -65.61
N ARG A 1101 -12.43 22.97 -64.82
CA ARG A 1101 -13.68 22.18 -65.10
C ARG A 1101 -13.47 21.06 -66.15
N LEU A 1102 -13.55 19.78 -65.78
CA LEU A 1102 -14.69 18.87 -65.50
C LEU A 1102 -14.97 17.90 -66.66
N ASN A 1103 -15.49 16.73 -66.24
CA ASN A 1103 -15.98 15.57 -66.98
C ASN A 1103 -14.90 14.57 -67.41
N ASP A 1104 -15.09 13.25 -67.40
CA ASP A 1104 -16.03 12.29 -66.80
C ASP A 1104 -15.61 10.96 -67.46
N ASP A 1105 -15.44 9.87 -66.70
CA ASP A 1105 -16.11 8.58 -66.94
C ASP A 1105 -15.33 7.39 -66.33
N ASP A 1106 -15.88 6.95 -65.20
CA ASP A 1106 -16.43 5.64 -64.89
C ASP A 1106 -15.68 4.31 -65.11
N GLY A 1107 -15.82 3.43 -64.10
CA GLY A 1107 -15.68 1.98 -64.23
C GLY A 1107 -14.75 1.27 -63.25
N GLY A 1108 -15.27 0.80 -62.11
CA GLY A 1108 -14.74 -0.41 -61.46
C GLY A 1108 -14.54 -0.41 -59.93
N MET A 1109 -15.58 -0.17 -59.14
CA MET A 1109 -15.57 -0.33 -57.68
C MET A 1109 -16.68 -1.28 -57.19
N GLU A 1110 -16.57 -2.58 -57.52
CA GLU A 1110 -17.55 -3.60 -57.08
C GLU A 1110 -16.91 -4.96 -56.72
N LYS A 1111 -15.70 -5.00 -56.12
CA LYS A 1111 -15.09 -6.26 -55.65
C LYS A 1111 -14.37 -6.24 -54.30
N LEU A 1112 -14.48 -5.18 -53.51
CA LEU A 1112 -13.78 -5.09 -52.21
C LEU A 1112 -14.67 -4.76 -51.01
N ARG A 1113 -15.98 -5.04 -51.10
CA ARG A 1113 -16.94 -4.82 -50.00
C ARG A 1113 -17.55 -6.10 -49.40
N GLN A 1114 -16.94 -7.27 -49.59
CA GLN A 1114 -17.47 -8.55 -49.07
C GLN A 1114 -16.46 -9.42 -48.32
N SER A 1115 -15.59 -8.85 -47.48
CA SER A 1115 -14.78 -9.67 -46.55
C SER A 1115 -14.52 -9.08 -45.16
N ILE A 1116 -15.34 -8.12 -44.70
CA ILE A 1116 -15.29 -7.67 -43.30
C ILE A 1116 -16.73 -7.47 -42.78
N ARG A 1117 -17.40 -8.58 -42.49
CA ARG A 1117 -18.55 -8.67 -41.57
C ARG A 1117 -18.56 -10.07 -40.97
N LEU A 1118 -17.85 -10.24 -39.86
CA LEU A 1118 -18.15 -11.12 -38.71
C LEU A 1118 -16.98 -10.97 -37.72
N GLY A 1119 -17.25 -10.24 -36.62
CA GLY A 1119 -16.33 -9.91 -35.54
C GLY A 1119 -17.06 -9.04 -34.54
#